data_AF-A0A9N7G9G3-F1
#
_entry.id   AF-A0A9N7G9G3-F1
#
_cell.length_a   1.000
_cell.length_b   1.000
_cell.length_c   1.000
_cell.angle_alpha   90.00
_cell.angle_beta   90.00
_cell.angle_gamma   90.00
#
_symmetry.space_group_name_H-M   'P 1'
#
loop_
_entity.id
_entity.type
_entity.pdbx_description
1 polymer ?
#
loop_
_entity_poly.entity_id
_entity_poly.type
_entity_poly.pdbx_seq_one_letter_code
_entity_poly.pdbx_strand_id
1 'polypeptide(L)'
;MYQKIAFWYSLATFLTSSLIALISALAVFVGVIKSIQANAKQIGILKANGVYSKTIASSYIWYALILVFIPIPIGWMLGTILQVPFVGIFKDYFSLKVEVIKFDWISIIISVIVFGILIGLFSFIVAVININKPVLEVINHTKKRSKPKITDWLSKYLFKKLKFNTLLMLKLTESGKKPFSLLLILLFIATLFTSVGIAIPSIAIHTKDTYFKNINYNNEYQIFNNVTNTPLGKDVINLWNGHQNLDNSYKTIKTTHQNISYYDDPNSYTLSVQNSSILPNLIYKINNKDSNKAEILTLYKSFIKNYLESGISDLYTNLLNWAVYQLSIANSKSISIGNIEQLYAYILNDADLNKHFENDKAKLDFLNITTQPLTQFVSRILEVVFDSKVQKDTDWKEKILNLVLGYAPPFIKSYLTNDSRKTQLAFGFQSQNVISKKDQLATSFIPFLNNKKANYQILGLDKTQSSFKIEQNLKDQVFLSNSDIQNIYQIINSPYTSNGIDLVSNKTKQILYNRKTNTLIVPTILNQTLSQNSKHNQNILENISSKNYQLMYKTKSNDFKVLPKQAWLYDDSDYLQTKYVTKHNNWIDQPIQSINTTNNYSSYGYEVVDFNNTKSYYLNPYNLDVNKFTQRQVIDLYSDKLENNNDLSIEKQVDNIVENSPIFGDFVINNSGEIIKSFLRPYYQLRNLKLFIPISNEISWEDFAKYSLGWGNNKEPNDDWKTNLDKNDQKTREYIQPALKKLKSEQVPLSVKNAWNSVLTNNQINEYLEIRPYDFSIEQERRIDKRHIYFAFTNNYEKIKGVLKSSPTIALDNLILNGSALFYRRALGKRQNIPAILKLENSKVNYVNKNLKIKLKNVGVSDIYGKSYAIVDSDLANMIYGYDISRSINYDYKPFDTSKIITKNQLFNTYKTTTWQKQNNLDPWNNTYLKTKDVFNYSPHYYYNTIFSNTTEPLTITSSVSIIPEKRLGLAIIDLLNLSDYKTAISDINFINQTKQLIDQLTKTSIYIVIIIITAIVLSSSLLIILITGIYISQYKSFMIMLRSMGYKNSQIIWYVLGITKIFNILIILLTISIVFVSIIIFNQLFVISNISIPIGTQWWAPLICVVLILFSFFVSIWISTRKIRKTQPNFVLNEIE
;
A
#
# COMPACT_ATOMS: atom_id res chain seq x y z
N MET A 1 -6.58 -27.61 3.26
CA MET A 1 -7.64 -26.60 3.44
C MET A 1 -8.97 -27.05 2.84
N TYR A 2 -9.00 -27.44 1.55
CA TYR A 2 -10.19 -27.98 0.87
C TYR A 2 -10.91 -29.10 1.65
N GLN A 3 -10.17 -30.12 2.13
CA GLN A 3 -10.74 -31.20 2.96
C GLN A 3 -11.41 -30.69 4.25
N LYS A 4 -10.82 -29.69 4.93
CA LYS A 4 -11.41 -29.10 6.15
C LYS A 4 -12.70 -28.35 5.81
N ILE A 5 -12.71 -27.58 4.73
CA ILE A 5 -13.91 -26.85 4.27
C ILE A 5 -15.01 -27.83 3.86
N ALA A 6 -14.67 -28.87 3.11
CA ALA A 6 -15.60 -29.91 2.69
C ALA A 6 -16.20 -30.66 3.88
N PHE A 7 -15.41 -30.95 4.93
CA PHE A 7 -15.89 -31.57 6.15
C PHE A 7 -16.89 -30.68 6.91
N TRP A 8 -16.58 -29.40 7.11
CA TRP A 8 -17.50 -28.49 7.79
C TRP A 8 -18.79 -28.26 6.99
N TYR A 9 -18.69 -28.20 5.67
CA TYR A 9 -19.84 -28.10 4.78
C TYR A 9 -20.71 -29.36 4.82
N SER A 10 -20.11 -30.55 4.74
CA SER A 10 -20.83 -31.82 4.82
C SER A 10 -21.50 -31.98 6.19
N LEU A 11 -20.81 -31.66 7.28
CA LEU A 11 -21.36 -31.69 8.63
C LEU A 11 -22.58 -30.77 8.76
N ALA A 12 -22.48 -29.53 8.27
CA ALA A 12 -23.59 -28.58 8.29
C ALA A 12 -24.79 -29.10 7.47
N THR A 13 -24.55 -29.64 6.27
CA THR A 13 -25.62 -30.21 5.44
C THR A 13 -26.26 -31.44 6.08
N PHE A 14 -25.49 -32.35 6.66
CA PHE A 14 -26.05 -33.50 7.40
C PHE A 14 -26.87 -33.07 8.61
N LEU A 15 -26.43 -32.07 9.38
CA LEU A 15 -27.18 -31.54 10.52
C LEU A 15 -28.50 -30.90 10.08
N THR A 16 -28.50 -30.09 9.03
CA THR A 16 -29.73 -29.48 8.49
C THR A 16 -30.70 -30.53 7.93
N SER A 17 -30.19 -31.53 7.21
CA SER A 17 -30.98 -32.64 6.68
C SER A 17 -31.59 -33.49 7.80
N SER A 18 -30.81 -33.83 8.84
CA SER A 18 -31.28 -34.56 10.01
C SER A 18 -32.41 -33.81 10.75
N LEU A 19 -32.31 -32.48 10.83
CA LEU A 19 -33.35 -31.66 11.42
C LEU A 19 -34.65 -31.64 10.59
N ILE A 20 -34.55 -31.51 9.27
CA ILE A 20 -35.71 -31.60 8.37
C ILE A 20 -36.36 -32.98 8.47
N ALA A 21 -35.54 -34.03 8.61
CA ALA A 21 -36.02 -35.40 8.83
C ALA A 21 -36.79 -35.53 10.14
N LEU A 22 -36.26 -34.96 11.23
CA LEU A 22 -36.90 -34.97 12.54
C LEU A 22 -38.24 -34.23 12.51
N ILE A 23 -38.27 -33.07 11.86
CA ILE A 23 -39.50 -32.30 11.60
C ILE A 23 -40.53 -33.15 10.85
N SER A 24 -40.11 -33.82 9.79
CA SER A 24 -40.98 -34.66 8.96
C SER A 24 -41.50 -35.86 9.73
N ALA A 25 -40.65 -36.52 10.53
CA ALA A 25 -41.03 -37.62 11.40
C ALA A 25 -42.06 -37.19 12.47
N LEU A 26 -41.90 -36.00 13.05
CA LEU A 26 -42.88 -35.42 13.97
C LEU A 26 -44.22 -35.12 13.28
N ALA A 27 -44.20 -34.61 12.05
CA ALA A 27 -45.42 -34.39 11.27
C ALA A 27 -46.16 -35.70 10.98
N VAL A 28 -45.43 -36.76 10.62
CA VAL A 28 -45.98 -38.11 10.40
C VAL A 28 -46.53 -38.68 11.71
N PHE A 29 -45.79 -38.59 12.80
CA PHE A 29 -46.25 -38.97 14.14
C PHE A 29 -47.60 -38.35 14.49
N VAL A 30 -47.72 -37.04 14.29
CA VAL A 30 -48.96 -36.29 14.49
C VAL A 30 -50.07 -36.79 13.56
N GLY A 31 -49.77 -36.97 12.28
CA GLY A 31 -50.70 -37.45 11.26
C GLY A 31 -51.28 -38.82 11.60
N VAL A 32 -50.42 -39.77 11.96
CA VAL A 32 -50.80 -41.13 12.36
C VAL A 32 -51.69 -41.11 13.60
N ILE A 33 -51.33 -40.36 14.64
CA ILE A 33 -52.17 -40.24 15.86
C ILE A 33 -53.55 -39.67 15.52
N LYS A 34 -53.61 -38.65 14.67
CA LYS A 34 -54.87 -38.03 14.27
C LYS A 34 -55.73 -38.98 13.44
N SER A 35 -55.12 -39.78 12.57
CA SER A 35 -55.79 -40.81 11.78
C SER A 35 -56.34 -41.93 12.67
N ILE A 36 -55.56 -42.39 13.66
CA ILE A 36 -56.02 -43.40 14.64
C ILE A 36 -57.22 -42.87 15.43
N GLN A 37 -57.21 -41.59 15.83
CA GLN A 37 -58.33 -40.97 16.53
C GLN A 37 -59.58 -40.85 15.65
N ALA A 38 -59.42 -40.50 14.37
CA ALA A 38 -60.55 -40.41 13.44
C ALA A 38 -61.22 -41.78 13.22
N ASN A 39 -60.43 -42.86 13.20
CA ASN A 39 -60.89 -44.22 12.94
C ASN A 39 -61.02 -45.07 14.22
N ALA A 40 -61.02 -44.44 15.40
CA ALA A 40 -60.95 -45.12 16.70
C ALA A 40 -62.09 -46.15 16.91
N LYS A 41 -63.32 -45.81 16.48
CA LYS A 41 -64.48 -46.72 16.53
C LYS A 41 -64.26 -47.98 15.68
N GLN A 42 -63.76 -47.82 14.46
CA GLN A 42 -63.49 -48.93 13.53
C GLN A 42 -62.35 -49.83 14.05
N ILE A 43 -61.27 -49.23 14.56
CA ILE A 43 -60.16 -49.97 15.18
C ILE A 43 -60.64 -50.74 16.42
N GLY A 44 -61.55 -50.14 17.20
CA GLY A 44 -62.19 -50.77 18.35
C GLY A 44 -63.01 -52.01 17.97
N ILE A 45 -63.82 -51.92 16.90
CA ILE A 45 -64.59 -53.06 16.36
C ILE A 45 -63.64 -54.17 15.88
N LEU A 46 -62.60 -53.83 15.12
CA LEU A 46 -61.61 -54.81 14.64
C LEU A 46 -60.89 -55.51 15.79
N LYS A 47 -60.55 -54.78 16.85
CA LYS A 47 -59.88 -55.33 18.03
C LYS A 47 -60.82 -56.16 18.91
N ALA A 48 -62.10 -55.79 18.99
CA ALA A 48 -63.14 -56.59 19.64
C ALA A 48 -63.40 -57.90 18.88
N ASN A 49 -63.27 -57.89 17.56
CA ASN A 49 -63.36 -59.06 16.69
C ASN A 49 -62.08 -59.93 16.68
N GLY A 50 -61.12 -59.69 17.59
CA GLY A 50 -59.93 -60.54 17.76
C GLY A 50 -58.72 -60.22 16.87
N VAL A 51 -58.74 -59.11 16.11
CA VAL A 51 -57.61 -58.75 15.24
C VAL A 51 -56.42 -58.23 16.08
N TYR A 52 -55.23 -58.82 15.85
CA TYR A 52 -54.01 -58.39 16.52
C TYR A 52 -53.64 -56.93 16.20
N SER A 53 -53.20 -56.19 17.23
CA SER A 53 -52.84 -54.77 17.11
C SER A 53 -51.68 -54.51 16.15
N LYS A 54 -50.77 -55.49 15.96
CA LYS A 54 -49.69 -55.42 14.95
C LYS A 54 -50.23 -55.44 13.52
N THR A 55 -51.29 -56.23 13.26
CA THR A 55 -51.92 -56.33 11.94
C THR A 55 -52.61 -55.02 11.56
N ILE A 56 -53.29 -54.38 12.52
CA ILE A 56 -53.90 -53.05 12.33
C ILE A 56 -52.82 -51.97 12.15
N ALA A 57 -51.73 -52.04 12.91
CA ALA A 57 -50.63 -51.08 12.78
C ALA A 57 -49.89 -51.16 11.44
N SER A 58 -49.84 -52.34 10.80
CA SER A 58 -49.24 -52.52 9.47
C SER A 58 -49.92 -51.67 8.40
N SER A 59 -51.23 -51.48 8.47
CA SER A 59 -51.97 -50.60 7.56
C SER A 59 -51.49 -49.14 7.59
N TYR A 60 -50.86 -48.69 8.68
CA TYR A 60 -50.29 -47.34 8.80
C TYR A 60 -48.91 -47.19 8.14
N ILE A 61 -48.29 -48.28 7.65
CA ILE A 61 -47.08 -48.22 6.81
C ILE A 61 -47.39 -47.56 5.46
N TRP A 62 -48.64 -47.58 5.01
CA TRP A 62 -49.08 -46.89 3.79
C TRP A 62 -48.78 -45.38 3.80
N TYR A 63 -48.75 -44.74 4.97
CA TYR A 63 -48.32 -43.34 5.09
C TYR A 63 -46.89 -43.14 4.59
N ALA A 64 -45.98 -44.07 4.86
CA ALA A 64 -44.61 -43.99 4.40
C ALA A 64 -44.47 -44.35 2.91
N LEU A 65 -45.24 -45.32 2.41
CA LEU A 65 -45.25 -45.65 0.98
C LEU A 65 -45.73 -44.47 0.12
N ILE A 66 -46.82 -43.81 0.53
CA ILE A 66 -47.33 -42.62 -0.16
C ILE A 66 -46.28 -41.50 -0.16
N LEU A 67 -45.58 -41.29 0.98
CA LEU A 67 -44.49 -40.32 1.08
C LEU A 67 -43.32 -40.64 0.13
N VAL A 68 -42.98 -41.92 -0.02
CA VAL A 68 -41.89 -42.37 -0.89
C VAL A 68 -42.22 -42.19 -2.36
N PHE A 69 -43.44 -42.51 -2.79
CA PHE A 69 -43.78 -42.50 -4.21
C PHE A 69 -44.19 -41.13 -4.75
N ILE A 70 -44.67 -40.21 -3.91
CA ILE A 70 -45.23 -38.93 -4.38
C ILE A 70 -44.35 -37.75 -3.90
N PRO A 71 -44.28 -37.40 -2.61
CA PRO A 71 -43.47 -36.28 -2.13
C PRO A 71 -41.98 -36.36 -2.43
N ILE A 72 -41.33 -37.52 -2.28
CA ILE A 72 -39.87 -37.61 -2.51
C ILE A 72 -39.51 -37.31 -3.98
N PRO A 73 -40.15 -37.93 -5.00
CA PRO A 73 -39.91 -37.59 -6.40
C PRO A 73 -40.25 -36.14 -6.75
N ILE A 74 -41.39 -35.63 -6.27
CA ILE A 74 -41.79 -34.23 -6.52
C ILE A 74 -40.81 -33.26 -5.88
N GLY A 75 -40.39 -33.53 -4.65
CA GLY A 75 -39.42 -32.71 -3.92
C GLY A 75 -38.06 -32.70 -4.62
N TRP A 76 -37.63 -33.85 -5.14
CA TRP A 76 -36.40 -33.96 -5.91
C TRP A 76 -36.48 -33.19 -7.24
N MET A 77 -37.60 -33.31 -7.97
CA MET A 77 -37.86 -32.57 -9.20
C MET A 77 -37.93 -31.05 -8.99
N LEU A 78 -38.55 -30.60 -7.90
CA LEU A 78 -38.51 -29.19 -7.50
C LEU A 78 -37.10 -28.75 -7.09
N GLY A 79 -36.34 -29.63 -6.43
CA GLY A 79 -34.95 -29.39 -6.05
C GLY A 79 -34.03 -29.20 -7.26
N THR A 80 -34.19 -30.00 -8.31
CA THR A 80 -33.43 -29.84 -9.56
C THR A 80 -33.82 -28.59 -10.34
N ILE A 81 -35.10 -28.20 -10.33
CA ILE A 81 -35.53 -26.90 -10.89
C ILE A 81 -34.87 -25.74 -10.12
N LEU A 82 -34.84 -25.83 -8.78
CA LEU A 82 -34.18 -24.84 -7.92
C LEU A 82 -32.66 -24.81 -8.05
N GLN A 83 -32.03 -25.85 -8.61
CA GLN A 83 -30.60 -25.85 -8.90
C GLN A 83 -30.22 -24.74 -9.91
N VAL A 84 -31.08 -24.47 -10.90
CA VAL A 84 -30.84 -23.47 -11.96
C VAL A 84 -30.57 -22.07 -11.38
N PRO A 85 -31.47 -21.46 -10.58
CA PRO A 85 -31.19 -20.17 -9.97
C PRO A 85 -30.01 -20.24 -8.97
N PHE A 86 -29.78 -21.39 -8.34
CA PHE A 86 -28.67 -21.58 -7.40
C PHE A 86 -27.31 -21.48 -8.11
N VAL A 87 -27.14 -22.21 -9.22
CA VAL A 87 -25.93 -22.15 -10.05
C VAL A 87 -25.76 -20.76 -10.65
N GLY A 88 -26.85 -20.09 -11.04
CA GLY A 88 -26.83 -18.71 -11.53
C GLY A 88 -26.17 -17.73 -10.55
N ILE A 89 -26.43 -17.86 -9.25
CA ILE A 89 -25.83 -17.00 -8.20
C ILE A 89 -24.30 -17.21 -8.09
N PHE A 90 -23.81 -18.43 -8.33
CA PHE A 90 -22.37 -18.76 -8.21
C PHE A 90 -21.59 -18.58 -9.52
N LYS A 91 -22.28 -18.61 -10.67
CA LYS A 91 -21.67 -18.52 -12.00
C LYS A 91 -20.86 -17.23 -12.18
N ASP A 92 -21.44 -16.10 -11.77
CA ASP A 92 -20.80 -14.78 -11.89
C ASP A 92 -19.64 -14.60 -10.91
N TYR A 93 -19.66 -15.30 -9.76
CA TYR A 93 -18.60 -15.19 -8.74
C TYR A 93 -17.36 -16.02 -9.08
N PHE A 94 -17.54 -17.27 -9.51
CA PHE A 94 -16.41 -18.16 -9.81
C PHE A 94 -16.01 -18.14 -11.29
N SER A 95 -16.69 -17.34 -12.13
CA SER A 95 -16.52 -17.33 -13.58
C SER A 95 -16.58 -18.74 -14.19
N LEU A 96 -17.36 -19.63 -13.58
CA LEU A 96 -17.34 -21.04 -13.95
C LEU A 96 -18.22 -21.29 -15.16
N LYS A 97 -17.66 -22.00 -16.14
CA LYS A 97 -18.43 -22.71 -17.17
C LYS A 97 -18.89 -24.06 -16.58
N VAL A 98 -19.84 -24.05 -15.64
CA VAL A 98 -20.47 -25.30 -15.19
C VAL A 98 -21.77 -25.53 -15.96
N GLU A 99 -22.06 -26.79 -16.23
CA GLU A 99 -23.39 -27.23 -16.61
C GLU A 99 -24.42 -26.80 -15.55
N VAL A 100 -25.53 -26.24 -16.02
CA VAL A 100 -26.53 -25.59 -15.15
C VAL A 100 -27.32 -26.62 -14.31
N ILE A 101 -27.38 -27.89 -14.75
CA ILE A 101 -28.10 -28.97 -14.09
C ILE A 101 -27.22 -30.22 -14.08
N LYS A 102 -27.05 -30.84 -12.90
CA LYS A 102 -26.33 -32.12 -12.74
C LYS A 102 -27.24 -33.13 -12.06
N PHE A 103 -27.62 -34.18 -12.78
CA PHE A 103 -28.51 -35.24 -12.28
C PHE A 103 -27.71 -36.30 -11.51
N ASP A 104 -27.99 -36.45 -10.22
CA ASP A 104 -27.44 -37.54 -9.40
C ASP A 104 -28.56 -38.49 -8.93
N TRP A 105 -28.65 -39.64 -9.60
CA TRP A 105 -29.66 -40.67 -9.31
C TRP A 105 -29.39 -41.38 -7.97
N ILE A 106 -28.14 -41.41 -7.51
CA ILE A 106 -27.75 -42.07 -6.25
C ILE A 106 -28.40 -41.35 -5.07
N SER A 107 -28.45 -40.01 -5.11
CA SER A 107 -29.12 -39.19 -4.10
C SER A 107 -30.63 -39.50 -3.97
N ILE A 108 -31.31 -39.85 -5.06
CA ILE A 108 -32.73 -40.27 -5.03
C ILE A 108 -32.86 -41.59 -4.29
N ILE A 109 -32.01 -42.56 -4.62
CA ILE A 109 -32.02 -43.89 -4.00
C ILE A 109 -31.74 -43.79 -2.51
N ILE A 110 -30.72 -43.02 -2.10
CA ILE A 110 -30.40 -42.79 -0.69
C ILE A 110 -31.60 -42.15 0.02
N SER A 111 -32.26 -41.16 -0.60
CA SER A 111 -33.43 -40.48 0.00
C SER A 111 -34.61 -41.43 0.17
N VAL A 112 -34.90 -42.27 -0.84
CA VAL A 112 -35.97 -43.27 -0.79
C VAL A 112 -35.70 -44.33 0.27
N ILE A 113 -34.48 -44.87 0.33
CA ILE A 113 -34.10 -45.93 1.28
C ILE A 113 -34.08 -45.36 2.70
N VAL A 114 -33.33 -44.27 2.94
CA VAL A 114 -33.12 -43.75 4.29
C VAL A 114 -34.40 -43.13 4.85
N PHE A 115 -35.04 -42.20 4.13
CA PHE A 115 -36.23 -41.54 4.65
C PHE A 115 -37.47 -42.42 4.58
N GLY A 116 -37.63 -43.23 3.52
CA GLY A 116 -38.75 -44.14 3.39
C GLY A 116 -38.78 -45.20 4.49
N ILE A 117 -37.65 -45.86 4.75
CA ILE A 117 -37.56 -46.91 5.78
C ILE A 117 -37.68 -46.28 7.18
N LEU A 118 -36.97 -45.17 7.46
CA LEU A 118 -37.03 -44.53 8.77
C LEU A 118 -38.45 -44.04 9.10
N ILE A 119 -39.13 -43.38 8.17
CA ILE A 119 -40.49 -42.88 8.38
C ILE A 119 -41.49 -44.04 8.46
N GLY A 120 -41.31 -45.10 7.68
CA GLY A 120 -42.13 -46.31 7.75
C GLY A 120 -42.04 -47.01 9.11
N LEU A 121 -40.81 -47.24 9.58
CA LEU A 121 -40.55 -47.77 10.92
C LEU A 121 -41.15 -46.86 12.00
N PHE A 122 -40.96 -45.55 11.88
CA PHE A 122 -41.49 -44.60 12.85
C PHE A 122 -43.03 -44.60 12.86
N SER A 123 -43.68 -44.58 11.70
CA SER A 123 -45.16 -44.68 11.58
C SER A 123 -45.69 -45.96 12.22
N PHE A 124 -45.06 -47.10 11.92
CA PHE A 124 -45.44 -48.40 12.47
C PHE A 124 -45.29 -48.45 13.99
N ILE A 125 -44.13 -48.03 14.53
CA ILE A 125 -43.87 -47.99 15.99
C ILE A 125 -44.92 -47.13 16.69
N VAL A 126 -45.22 -45.96 16.13
CA VAL A 126 -46.19 -45.02 16.70
C VAL A 126 -47.60 -45.58 16.68
N ALA A 127 -47.97 -46.28 15.60
CA ALA A 127 -49.25 -46.96 15.49
C ALA A 127 -49.36 -48.10 16.50
N VAL A 128 -48.34 -48.96 16.62
CA VAL A 128 -48.29 -50.06 17.60
C VAL A 128 -48.45 -49.53 19.02
N ILE A 129 -47.70 -48.49 19.41
CA ILE A 129 -47.76 -47.90 20.76
C ILE A 129 -49.16 -47.33 21.07
N ASN A 130 -49.82 -46.72 20.09
CA ASN A 130 -51.14 -46.11 20.32
C ASN A 130 -52.30 -47.09 20.23
N ILE A 131 -52.17 -48.18 19.46
CA ILE A 131 -53.21 -49.21 19.27
C ILE A 131 -53.10 -50.33 20.32
N ASN A 132 -51.94 -50.58 20.91
CA ASN A 132 -51.72 -51.56 22.01
C ASN A 132 -52.39 -51.17 23.35
N LYS A 133 -53.48 -50.40 23.34
CA LYS A 133 -54.29 -50.05 24.51
C LYS A 133 -55.55 -50.90 24.57
N PRO A 134 -56.13 -51.19 25.75
CA PRO A 134 -57.36 -51.97 25.86
C PRO A 134 -58.51 -51.37 25.02
N VAL A 135 -59.39 -52.22 24.48
CA VAL A 135 -60.43 -51.85 23.49
C VAL A 135 -61.29 -50.68 23.96
N LEU A 136 -61.70 -50.68 25.23
CA LEU A 136 -62.45 -49.57 25.83
C LEU A 136 -61.68 -48.25 25.86
N GLU A 137 -60.36 -48.24 26.04
CA GLU A 137 -59.54 -47.01 26.01
C GLU A 137 -59.29 -46.49 24.59
N VAL A 138 -59.35 -47.37 23.59
CA VAL A 138 -59.27 -46.99 22.18
C VAL A 138 -60.59 -46.34 21.73
N ILE A 139 -61.73 -46.87 22.17
CA ILE A 139 -63.09 -46.39 21.81
C ILE A 139 -63.51 -45.18 22.66
N ASN A 140 -63.39 -45.26 23.99
CA ASN A 140 -63.72 -44.15 24.89
C ASN A 140 -62.49 -43.29 25.12
N HIS A 141 -62.42 -42.16 24.43
CA HIS A 141 -61.44 -41.11 24.69
C HIS A 141 -61.76 -40.30 25.95
N THR A 142 -62.07 -40.94 27.09
CA THR A 142 -62.17 -40.24 28.38
C THR A 142 -60.76 -39.98 28.91
N LYS A 143 -60.12 -38.92 28.41
CA LYS A 143 -58.81 -38.49 28.92
C LYS A 143 -58.94 -38.14 30.41
N LYS A 144 -58.26 -38.91 31.28
CA LYS A 144 -58.05 -38.53 32.69
C LYS A 144 -57.44 -37.13 32.75
N ARG A 145 -58.22 -36.16 33.26
CA ARG A 145 -57.80 -34.76 33.42
C ARG A 145 -56.63 -34.71 34.42
N SER A 146 -55.45 -34.30 33.99
CA SER A 146 -54.31 -34.16 34.91
C SER A 146 -54.58 -33.04 35.91
N LYS A 147 -54.47 -33.32 37.22
CA LYS A 147 -54.60 -32.29 38.25
C LYS A 147 -53.52 -31.20 38.04
N PRO A 148 -53.89 -29.91 38.05
CA PRO A 148 -52.97 -28.84 37.69
C PRO A 148 -52.13 -28.39 38.90
N LYS A 149 -50.97 -29.04 39.11
CA LYS A 149 -50.09 -28.82 40.27
C LYS A 149 -49.34 -27.48 40.23
N ILE A 150 -48.95 -27.02 39.04
CA ILE A 150 -48.14 -25.80 38.86
C ILE A 150 -48.99 -24.56 39.07
N THR A 151 -50.22 -24.56 38.57
CA THR A 151 -51.13 -23.41 38.74
C THR A 151 -51.72 -23.35 40.16
N ASP A 152 -51.97 -24.49 40.80
CA ASP A 152 -52.32 -24.55 42.22
C ASP A 152 -51.15 -24.07 43.10
N TRP A 153 -49.89 -24.32 42.73
CA TRP A 153 -48.71 -23.76 43.39
C TRP A 153 -48.55 -22.24 43.13
N LEU A 154 -48.68 -21.78 41.88
CA LEU A 154 -48.58 -20.36 41.50
C LEU A 154 -49.65 -19.50 42.18
N SER A 155 -50.89 -19.98 42.24
CA SER A 155 -52.00 -19.30 42.92
C SER A 155 -51.84 -19.29 44.44
N LYS A 156 -51.14 -20.29 45.00
CA LYS A 156 -50.85 -20.37 46.44
C LYS A 156 -49.66 -19.50 46.88
N TYR A 157 -48.62 -19.35 46.05
CA TYR A 157 -47.36 -18.69 46.45
C TYR A 157 -47.02 -17.38 45.73
N LEU A 158 -47.32 -17.22 44.43
CA LEU A 158 -46.85 -16.07 43.63
C LEU A 158 -47.96 -15.07 43.28
N PHE A 159 -49.21 -15.52 43.07
CA PHE A 159 -50.30 -14.65 42.63
C PHE A 159 -51.59 -14.89 43.45
N LYS A 160 -51.72 -14.20 44.59
CA LYS A 160 -52.86 -14.35 45.52
C LYS A 160 -54.24 -13.92 44.96
N LYS A 161 -54.31 -13.20 43.82
CA LYS A 161 -55.57 -12.72 43.20
C LYS A 161 -55.54 -12.77 41.66
N LEU A 162 -55.40 -13.96 41.07
CA LEU A 162 -55.55 -14.11 39.61
C LEU A 162 -57.01 -13.93 39.20
N LYS A 163 -57.28 -13.10 38.17
CA LYS A 163 -58.62 -12.98 37.56
C LYS A 163 -59.08 -14.35 37.06
N PHE A 164 -60.39 -14.64 37.15
CA PHE A 164 -60.96 -15.93 36.72
C PHE A 164 -60.52 -16.32 35.30
N ASN A 165 -60.53 -15.37 34.37
CA ASN A 165 -60.09 -15.59 32.98
C ASN A 165 -58.63 -16.08 32.90
N THR A 166 -57.71 -15.47 33.64
CA THR A 166 -56.29 -15.88 33.67
C THR A 166 -56.09 -17.23 34.34
N LEU A 167 -56.84 -17.51 35.42
CA LEU A 167 -56.80 -18.80 36.10
C LEU A 167 -57.32 -19.92 35.19
N LEU A 168 -58.41 -19.67 34.47
CA LEU A 168 -59.02 -20.59 33.51
C LEU A 168 -58.04 -20.90 32.38
N MET A 169 -57.46 -19.87 31.75
CA MET A 169 -56.46 -20.04 30.69
C MET A 169 -55.26 -20.86 31.18
N LEU A 170 -54.79 -20.61 32.41
CA LEU A 170 -53.63 -21.28 33.00
C LEU A 170 -53.92 -22.77 33.22
N LYS A 171 -55.08 -23.09 33.79
CA LYS A 171 -55.54 -24.47 34.00
C LYS A 171 -55.75 -25.22 32.69
N LEU A 172 -56.28 -24.56 31.65
CA LEU A 172 -56.41 -25.12 30.30
C LEU A 172 -55.04 -25.37 29.64
N THR A 173 -54.08 -24.49 29.85
CA THR A 173 -52.72 -24.69 29.31
C THR A 173 -52.02 -25.85 30.00
N GLU A 174 -52.14 -25.97 31.32
CA GLU A 174 -51.55 -27.05 32.10
C GLU A 174 -52.20 -28.42 31.78
N SER A 175 -53.52 -28.47 31.58
CA SER A 175 -54.18 -29.70 31.11
C SER A 175 -53.75 -30.11 29.69
N GLY A 176 -53.30 -29.14 28.88
CA GLY A 176 -52.81 -29.31 27.52
C GLY A 176 -51.28 -29.35 27.40
N LYS A 177 -50.55 -29.68 28.47
CA LYS A 177 -49.09 -29.51 28.55
C LYS A 177 -48.27 -30.20 27.46
N LYS A 178 -48.71 -31.34 26.93
CA LYS A 178 -47.98 -32.10 25.89
C LYS A 178 -47.92 -31.35 24.55
N PRO A 179 -49.05 -31.00 23.90
CA PRO A 179 -49.03 -30.22 22.68
C PRO A 179 -48.49 -28.80 22.89
N PHE A 180 -48.70 -28.21 24.07
CA PHE A 180 -48.13 -26.90 24.42
C PHE A 180 -46.59 -26.91 24.48
N SER A 181 -45.98 -27.87 25.18
CA SER A 181 -44.52 -28.00 25.28
C SER A 181 -43.87 -28.31 23.94
N LEU A 182 -44.49 -29.20 23.15
CA LEU A 182 -44.03 -29.50 21.78
C LEU A 182 -44.00 -28.25 20.90
N LEU A 183 -45.04 -27.41 21.01
CA LEU A 183 -45.13 -26.16 20.26
C LEU A 183 -44.06 -25.15 20.69
N LEU A 184 -43.77 -25.04 21.99
CA LEU A 184 -42.71 -24.19 22.52
C LEU A 184 -41.32 -24.61 22.03
N ILE A 185 -40.98 -25.90 22.11
CA ILE A 185 -39.66 -26.43 21.67
C ILE A 185 -39.48 -26.21 20.18
N LEU A 186 -40.54 -26.47 19.39
CA LEU A 186 -40.46 -26.35 17.95
C LEU A 186 -40.36 -24.89 17.50
N LEU A 187 -41.06 -23.99 18.18
CA LEU A 187 -40.92 -22.56 17.97
C LEU A 187 -39.52 -22.07 18.39
N PHE A 188 -38.97 -22.57 19.50
CA PHE A 188 -37.59 -22.30 19.93
C PHE A 188 -36.58 -22.72 18.85
N ILE A 189 -36.67 -23.95 18.33
CA ILE A 189 -35.80 -24.44 17.26
C ILE A 189 -35.94 -23.56 16.02
N ALA A 190 -37.17 -23.30 15.56
CA ALA A 190 -37.43 -22.43 14.42
C ALA A 190 -36.84 -21.03 14.62
N THR A 191 -37.01 -20.43 15.81
CA THR A 191 -36.44 -19.12 16.15
C THR A 191 -34.93 -19.11 16.20
N LEU A 192 -34.31 -20.18 16.70
CA LEU A 192 -32.87 -20.31 16.81
C LEU A 192 -32.24 -20.36 15.42
N PHE A 193 -32.75 -21.23 14.54
CA PHE A 193 -32.21 -21.37 13.19
C PHE A 193 -32.42 -20.14 12.32
N THR A 194 -33.59 -19.50 12.40
CA THR A 194 -33.84 -18.24 11.69
C THR A 194 -32.94 -17.11 12.20
N SER A 195 -32.73 -17.03 13.53
CA SER A 195 -31.84 -16.03 14.12
C SER A 195 -30.37 -16.24 13.75
N VAL A 196 -29.88 -17.49 13.80
CA VAL A 196 -28.52 -17.85 13.34
C VAL A 196 -28.38 -17.58 11.83
N GLY A 197 -29.41 -17.93 11.06
CA GLY A 197 -29.47 -17.66 9.62
C GLY A 197 -29.27 -16.17 9.32
N ILE A 198 -30.01 -15.28 9.98
CA ILE A 198 -29.90 -13.81 9.79
C ILE A 198 -28.60 -13.24 10.39
N ALA A 199 -28.09 -13.84 11.48
CA ALA A 199 -26.86 -13.38 12.13
C ALA A 199 -25.64 -13.53 11.22
N ILE A 200 -25.50 -14.62 10.46
CA ILE A 200 -24.33 -14.86 9.58
C ILE A 200 -24.10 -13.72 8.56
N PRO A 201 -25.04 -13.37 7.67
CA PRO A 201 -24.83 -12.28 6.71
C PRO A 201 -24.75 -10.94 7.42
N SER A 202 -25.47 -10.77 8.54
CA SER A 202 -25.35 -9.55 9.34
C SER A 202 -23.94 -9.35 9.89
N ILE A 203 -23.29 -10.42 10.35
CA ILE A 203 -21.88 -10.40 10.79
C ILE A 203 -20.97 -10.10 9.62
N ALA A 204 -21.19 -10.70 8.46
CA ALA A 204 -20.39 -10.44 7.27
C ALA A 204 -20.46 -8.96 6.84
N ILE A 205 -21.67 -8.38 6.75
CA ILE A 205 -21.86 -6.96 6.41
C ILE A 205 -21.20 -6.06 7.45
N HIS A 206 -21.47 -6.29 8.75
CA HIS A 206 -20.88 -5.48 9.82
C HIS A 206 -19.35 -5.56 9.82
N THR A 207 -18.80 -6.76 9.67
CA THR A 207 -17.35 -7.00 9.63
C THR A 207 -16.74 -6.27 8.44
N LYS A 208 -17.33 -6.40 7.23
CA LYS A 208 -16.89 -5.69 6.02
C LYS A 208 -16.89 -4.17 6.22
N ASP A 209 -18.01 -3.62 6.66
CA ASP A 209 -18.20 -2.17 6.78
C ASP A 209 -17.28 -1.59 7.85
N THR A 210 -17.11 -2.29 8.97
CA THR A 210 -16.27 -1.83 10.09
C THR A 210 -14.78 -2.00 9.81
N TYR A 211 -14.37 -3.11 9.20
CA TYR A 211 -12.96 -3.40 8.89
C TYR A 211 -12.35 -2.35 7.97
N PHE A 212 -13.10 -1.91 6.95
CA PHE A 212 -12.62 -0.91 5.99
C PHE A 212 -13.07 0.52 6.28
N LYS A 213 -13.86 0.77 7.34
CA LYS A 213 -14.41 2.10 7.69
C LYS A 213 -13.36 3.20 7.72
N ASN A 214 -12.21 2.87 8.33
CA ASN A 214 -11.10 3.79 8.58
C ASN A 214 -9.93 3.66 7.60
N ILE A 215 -10.09 2.84 6.55
CA ILE A 215 -9.09 2.61 5.50
C ILE A 215 -9.54 3.32 4.22
N ASN A 216 -8.90 4.44 3.90
CA ASN A 216 -9.24 5.28 2.75
C ASN A 216 -8.44 4.93 1.48
N TYR A 217 -7.33 4.21 1.61
CA TYR A 217 -6.51 3.81 0.46
C TYR A 217 -7.07 2.58 -0.26
N ASN A 218 -6.74 2.49 -1.55
CA ASN A 218 -7.20 1.46 -2.46
C ASN A 218 -6.11 0.43 -2.77
N ASN A 219 -4.84 0.83 -2.72
CA ASN A 219 -3.70 -0.04 -3.01
C ASN A 219 -2.55 0.22 -2.01
N GLU A 220 -1.84 -0.84 -1.63
CA GLU A 220 -0.61 -0.79 -0.83
C GLU A 220 0.52 -1.44 -1.62
N TYR A 221 1.65 -0.75 -1.72
CA TYR A 221 2.86 -1.23 -2.39
C TYR A 221 4.00 -1.29 -1.38
N GLN A 222 4.71 -2.42 -1.34
CA GLN A 222 5.98 -2.53 -0.62
C GLN A 222 7.13 -2.46 -1.61
N ILE A 223 8.16 -1.73 -1.22
CA ILE A 223 9.36 -1.48 -2.02
C ILE A 223 10.55 -2.05 -1.27
N PHE A 224 11.54 -2.57 -2.00
CA PHE A 224 12.76 -3.06 -1.39
C PHE A 224 13.45 -1.96 -0.57
N ASN A 225 13.95 -2.30 0.61
CA ASN A 225 14.55 -1.33 1.51
C ASN A 225 15.81 -0.68 0.92
N ASN A 226 15.98 0.62 1.17
CA ASN A 226 17.14 1.41 0.80
C ASN A 226 18.32 1.11 1.73
N VAL A 227 19.54 1.38 1.26
CA VAL A 227 20.73 1.31 2.12
C VAL A 227 20.82 2.61 2.93
N THR A 228 20.83 2.47 4.25
CA THR A 228 20.70 3.60 5.20
C THR A 228 21.83 4.61 5.18
N ASN A 229 23.05 4.14 4.93
CA ASN A 229 24.29 4.90 5.07
C ASN A 229 25.04 5.03 3.74
N THR A 230 24.32 4.98 2.63
CA THR A 230 24.85 5.31 1.31
C THR A 230 24.05 6.46 0.71
N PRO A 231 24.67 7.62 0.39
CA PRO A 231 23.94 8.82 -0.02
C PRO A 231 23.17 8.64 -1.34
N LEU A 232 23.72 7.85 -2.26
CA LEU A 232 23.11 7.59 -3.57
C LEU A 232 22.16 6.38 -3.57
N GLY A 233 21.99 5.68 -2.44
CA GLY A 233 21.20 4.45 -2.33
C GLY A 233 19.68 4.64 -2.20
N LYS A 234 19.20 5.89 -2.34
CA LYS A 234 17.81 6.28 -2.20
C LYS A 234 17.09 6.36 -3.55
N ASP A 235 15.76 6.28 -3.52
CA ASP A 235 14.93 6.42 -4.71
C ASP A 235 14.68 7.92 -5.00
N VAL A 236 14.56 8.27 -6.28
CA VAL A 236 14.10 9.60 -6.69
C VAL A 236 12.62 9.59 -6.98
N ILE A 237 11.95 10.67 -6.55
CA ILE A 237 10.51 10.81 -6.65
C ILE A 237 10.17 11.81 -7.75
N ASN A 238 9.33 11.40 -8.68
CA ASN A 238 8.73 12.30 -9.65
C ASN A 238 7.26 12.55 -9.28
N LEU A 239 6.98 13.75 -8.79
CA LEU A 239 5.62 14.22 -8.52
C LEU A 239 4.90 14.53 -9.83
N TRP A 240 3.70 13.99 -9.99
CA TRP A 240 2.86 14.25 -11.16
C TRP A 240 1.36 14.12 -10.83
N ASN A 241 0.48 14.41 -11.79
CA ASN A 241 -0.98 14.45 -11.60
C ASN A 241 -1.74 13.20 -12.11
N GLY A 242 -1.04 12.20 -12.66
CA GLY A 242 -1.65 10.99 -13.23
C GLY A 242 -2.16 11.13 -14.66
N HIS A 243 -2.59 10.02 -15.26
CA HIS A 243 -2.99 9.94 -16.68
C HIS A 243 -4.26 10.73 -17.04
N GLN A 244 -5.19 10.95 -16.10
CA GLN A 244 -6.53 11.49 -16.39
C GLN A 244 -6.49 12.88 -17.07
N ASN A 245 -5.56 13.75 -16.67
CA ASN A 245 -5.41 15.07 -17.29
C ASN A 245 -4.61 15.02 -18.60
N LEU A 246 -3.66 14.07 -18.69
CA LEU A 246 -2.79 13.88 -19.85
C LEU A 246 -3.57 13.39 -21.07
N ASP A 247 -4.42 12.38 -20.87
CA ASP A 247 -5.20 11.75 -21.93
C ASP A 247 -6.13 12.75 -22.64
N ASN A 248 -6.63 13.78 -21.94
CA ASN A 248 -7.45 14.85 -22.53
C ASN A 248 -6.67 15.79 -23.45
N SER A 249 -5.37 15.97 -23.19
CA SER A 249 -4.52 16.84 -24.00
C SER A 249 -3.95 16.14 -25.24
N TYR A 250 -4.03 14.81 -25.32
CA TYR A 250 -3.48 14.04 -26.43
C TYR A 250 -4.43 14.04 -27.64
N LYS A 251 -3.96 14.54 -28.78
CA LYS A 251 -4.72 14.66 -30.04
C LYS A 251 -3.95 14.01 -31.19
N THR A 252 -4.66 13.48 -32.17
CA THR A 252 -4.07 12.92 -33.39
C THR A 252 -4.59 13.65 -34.62
N ILE A 253 -3.68 14.18 -35.44
CA ILE A 253 -3.99 14.76 -36.74
C ILE A 253 -3.63 13.73 -37.82
N LYS A 254 -4.56 13.49 -38.75
CA LYS A 254 -4.30 12.67 -39.93
C LYS A 254 -3.75 13.54 -41.04
N THR A 255 -2.52 13.30 -41.48
CA THR A 255 -1.96 13.91 -42.70
C THR A 255 -2.02 12.90 -43.85
N THR A 256 -1.77 13.35 -45.09
CA THR A 256 -1.77 12.47 -46.28
C THR A 256 -0.71 11.37 -46.26
N HIS A 257 0.32 11.50 -45.41
CA HIS A 257 1.47 10.59 -45.39
C HIS A 257 1.62 9.88 -44.04
N GLN A 258 1.29 10.52 -42.90
CA GLN A 258 1.37 9.92 -41.55
C GLN A 258 0.37 10.53 -40.54
N ASN A 259 -0.02 9.75 -39.52
CA ASN A 259 -0.77 10.27 -38.37
C ASN A 259 0.21 10.85 -37.34
N ILE A 260 0.04 12.12 -36.99
CA ILE A 260 0.87 12.79 -35.99
C ILE A 260 0.06 12.94 -34.72
N SER A 261 0.50 12.26 -33.67
CA SER A 261 -0.09 12.39 -32.34
C SER A 261 0.74 13.35 -31.49
N TYR A 262 0.10 14.30 -30.83
CA TYR A 262 0.75 15.34 -30.06
C TYR A 262 -0.09 15.76 -28.85
N TYR A 263 0.52 16.47 -27.90
CA TYR A 263 -0.18 17.08 -26.79
C TYR A 263 -0.53 18.54 -27.09
N ASP A 264 -1.79 18.92 -26.90
CA ASP A 264 -2.29 20.29 -27.05
C ASP A 264 -1.67 21.26 -26.02
N ASP A 265 -1.40 20.77 -24.80
CA ASP A 265 -0.51 21.43 -23.85
C ASP A 265 0.93 20.94 -24.08
N PRO A 266 1.84 21.81 -24.58
CA PRO A 266 3.22 21.43 -24.86
C PRO A 266 4.03 21.03 -23.62
N ASN A 267 3.55 21.36 -22.40
CA ASN A 267 4.21 20.96 -21.15
C ASN A 267 3.90 19.51 -20.74
N SER A 268 2.92 18.84 -21.37
CA SER A 268 2.49 17.49 -21.00
C SER A 268 3.52 16.38 -21.30
N TYR A 269 4.41 16.60 -22.28
CA TYR A 269 5.37 15.58 -22.77
C TYR A 269 6.28 14.98 -21.69
N THR A 270 6.71 15.79 -20.72
CA THR A 270 7.70 15.37 -19.72
C THR A 270 7.09 15.05 -18.35
N LEU A 271 5.77 15.13 -18.15
CA LEU A 271 5.18 15.07 -16.81
C LEU A 271 5.52 13.79 -16.03
N SER A 272 5.65 12.64 -16.70
CA SER A 272 5.99 11.37 -16.05
C SER A 272 7.46 11.20 -15.66
N VAL A 273 8.37 12.05 -16.16
CA VAL A 273 9.82 11.96 -15.88
C VAL A 273 10.46 13.33 -15.62
N GLN A 274 9.66 14.37 -15.40
CA GLN A 274 10.10 15.76 -15.39
C GLN A 274 11.30 15.97 -14.46
N ASN A 275 11.28 15.42 -13.25
CA ASN A 275 12.42 15.58 -12.34
C ASN A 275 13.45 14.45 -12.45
N SER A 276 13.05 13.25 -12.87
CA SER A 276 13.89 12.06 -12.94
C SER A 276 14.50 11.78 -14.33
N SER A 277 14.38 12.70 -15.28
CA SER A 277 14.84 12.49 -16.67
C SER A 277 16.36 12.20 -16.77
N ILE A 278 16.73 11.28 -17.68
CA ILE A 278 18.12 11.09 -18.12
C ILE A 278 18.64 12.34 -18.84
N LEU A 279 17.79 13.04 -19.58
CA LEU A 279 18.11 14.31 -20.22
C LEU A 279 17.91 15.47 -19.24
N PRO A 280 18.87 16.39 -19.08
CA PRO A 280 18.68 17.56 -18.22
C PRO A 280 17.62 18.48 -18.81
N ASN A 281 16.71 18.98 -17.96
CA ASN A 281 15.66 19.91 -18.42
C ASN A 281 16.22 21.26 -18.82
N LEU A 282 17.22 21.75 -18.08
CA LEU A 282 17.88 23.02 -18.30
C LEU A 282 19.37 22.81 -18.51
N ILE A 283 19.95 23.65 -19.35
CA ILE A 283 21.39 23.69 -19.62
C ILE A 283 21.87 25.14 -19.61
N TYR A 284 23.14 25.32 -19.27
CA TYR A 284 23.82 26.61 -19.33
C TYR A 284 24.48 26.78 -20.69
N LYS A 285 23.97 27.71 -21.51
CA LYS A 285 24.44 27.92 -22.88
C LYS A 285 25.07 29.30 -23.02
N ILE A 286 26.31 29.35 -23.51
CA ILE A 286 26.99 30.62 -23.81
C ILE A 286 26.40 31.21 -25.09
N ASN A 287 26.19 32.53 -25.12
CA ASN A 287 25.59 33.19 -26.26
C ASN A 287 26.61 33.27 -27.41
N ASN A 288 26.19 32.84 -28.61
CA ASN A 288 27.03 32.87 -29.82
C ASN A 288 27.41 34.31 -30.23
N LYS A 289 26.57 35.31 -29.90
CA LYS A 289 26.79 36.73 -30.25
C LYS A 289 27.61 37.51 -29.21
N ASP A 290 27.59 37.09 -27.96
CA ASP A 290 28.30 37.74 -26.84
C ASP A 290 28.91 36.66 -25.93
N SER A 291 30.18 36.33 -26.17
CA SER A 291 30.90 35.26 -25.46
C SER A 291 31.08 35.50 -23.96
N ASN A 292 30.76 36.71 -23.47
CA ASN A 292 30.79 37.05 -22.05
C ASN A 292 29.45 36.82 -21.34
N LYS A 293 28.40 36.45 -22.08
CA LYS A 293 27.05 36.20 -21.54
C LYS A 293 26.60 34.78 -21.81
N ALA A 294 25.82 34.25 -20.87
CA ALA A 294 25.21 32.94 -20.97
C ALA A 294 23.72 33.02 -20.60
N GLU A 295 22.95 32.14 -21.23
CA GLU A 295 21.51 31.99 -21.07
C GLU A 295 21.22 30.59 -20.51
N ILE A 296 20.17 30.46 -19.70
CA ILE A 296 19.67 29.17 -19.24
C ILE A 296 18.52 28.80 -20.16
N LEU A 297 18.70 27.73 -20.92
CA LEU A 297 17.74 27.25 -21.91
C LEU A 297 17.43 25.78 -21.67
N THR A 298 16.34 25.30 -22.25
CA THR A 298 16.13 23.86 -22.35
C THR A 298 16.99 23.26 -23.45
N LEU A 299 17.19 21.95 -23.35
CA LEU A 299 17.96 21.15 -24.30
C LEU A 299 17.52 21.39 -25.75
N TYR A 300 16.21 21.25 -25.99
CA TYR A 300 15.62 21.33 -27.32
C TYR A 300 15.56 22.78 -27.84
N LYS A 301 15.33 23.78 -26.96
CA LYS A 301 15.40 25.19 -27.36
C LYS A 301 16.80 25.59 -27.79
N SER A 302 17.83 25.11 -27.08
CA SER A 302 19.23 25.32 -27.47
C SER A 302 19.55 24.69 -28.81
N PHE A 303 19.07 23.46 -29.06
CA PHE A 303 19.24 22.80 -30.36
C PHE A 303 18.60 23.63 -31.48
N ILE A 304 17.34 24.04 -31.31
CA ILE A 304 16.59 24.79 -32.31
C ILE A 304 17.27 26.13 -32.63
N LYS A 305 17.70 26.87 -31.60
CA LYS A 305 18.41 28.14 -31.78
C LYS A 305 19.70 27.95 -32.59
N ASN A 306 20.51 26.95 -32.26
CA ASN A 306 21.74 26.67 -33.00
C ASN A 306 21.45 26.23 -34.43
N TYR A 307 20.46 25.35 -34.64
CA TYR A 307 20.11 24.86 -35.97
C TYR A 307 19.66 26.00 -36.90
N LEU A 308 18.86 26.95 -36.40
CA LEU A 308 18.43 28.12 -37.17
C LEU A 308 19.60 29.07 -37.51
N GLU A 309 20.62 29.14 -36.66
CA GLU A 309 21.79 30.00 -36.87
C GLU A 309 22.83 29.37 -37.80
N SER A 310 23.07 28.05 -37.71
CA SER A 310 24.16 27.36 -38.43
C SER A 310 23.70 26.44 -39.56
N GLY A 311 22.44 26.00 -39.58
CA GLY A 311 21.92 24.98 -40.50
C GLY A 311 22.39 23.55 -40.23
N ILE A 312 23.23 23.33 -39.21
CA ILE A 312 23.86 22.03 -38.90
C ILE A 312 23.10 21.33 -37.76
N SER A 313 22.78 20.05 -37.95
CA SER A 313 22.10 19.24 -36.94
C SER A 313 23.09 18.57 -35.96
N ASP A 314 23.38 19.25 -34.85
CA ASP A 314 24.15 18.68 -33.72
C ASP A 314 23.26 17.98 -32.67
N LEU A 315 22.02 17.61 -33.02
CA LEU A 315 21.06 17.05 -32.07
C LEU A 315 21.54 15.72 -31.48
N TYR A 316 21.97 14.80 -32.33
CA TYR A 316 22.41 13.47 -31.91
C TYR A 316 23.62 13.53 -30.96
N THR A 317 24.66 14.27 -31.34
CA THR A 317 25.90 14.38 -30.56
C THR A 317 25.65 15.04 -29.22
N ASN A 318 24.83 16.09 -29.16
CA ASN A 318 24.51 16.76 -27.91
C ASN A 318 23.60 15.90 -27.02
N LEU A 319 22.52 15.29 -27.55
CA LEU A 319 21.66 14.36 -26.80
C LEU A 319 22.47 13.22 -26.18
N LEU A 320 23.37 12.63 -26.97
CA LEU A 320 24.26 11.58 -26.50
C LEU A 320 25.18 12.11 -25.40
N ASN A 321 25.79 13.29 -25.59
CA ASN A 321 26.66 13.91 -24.60
C ASN A 321 25.96 14.06 -23.24
N TRP A 322 24.76 14.63 -23.23
CA TRP A 322 24.00 14.82 -22.00
C TRP A 322 23.54 13.50 -21.39
N ALA A 323 23.11 12.53 -22.20
CA ALA A 323 22.66 11.23 -21.69
C ALA A 323 23.81 10.39 -21.11
N VAL A 324 24.97 10.34 -21.77
CA VAL A 324 26.16 9.55 -21.38
C VAL A 324 26.57 9.85 -19.94
N TYR A 325 26.78 11.12 -19.61
CA TYR A 325 27.20 11.51 -18.25
C TYR A 325 26.14 11.23 -17.19
N GLN A 326 24.87 11.10 -17.57
CA GLN A 326 23.77 10.82 -16.64
C GLN A 326 23.53 9.30 -16.51
N LEU A 327 23.67 8.54 -17.61
CA LEU A 327 23.70 7.08 -17.66
C LEU A 327 24.89 6.50 -16.92
N SER A 328 26.00 7.23 -16.83
CA SER A 328 27.15 6.83 -16.01
C SER A 328 26.82 6.58 -14.54
N ILE A 329 25.77 7.23 -14.04
CA ILE A 329 25.29 7.04 -12.68
C ILE A 329 24.14 6.02 -12.69
N ALA A 330 23.32 6.07 -13.76
CA ALA A 330 22.09 5.34 -14.07
C ALA A 330 21.00 5.43 -13.00
N ASN A 331 21.35 5.31 -11.73
CA ASN A 331 20.47 5.42 -10.59
C ASN A 331 19.70 6.71 -10.55
N SER A 332 18.45 6.58 -10.14
CA SER A 332 17.51 7.69 -10.01
C SER A 332 17.26 8.43 -11.32
N LYS A 333 17.51 7.79 -12.47
CA LYS A 333 17.22 8.32 -13.80
C LYS A 333 16.16 7.49 -14.50
N SER A 334 15.36 8.15 -15.32
CA SER A 334 14.25 7.58 -16.05
C SER A 334 14.13 8.22 -17.43
N ILE A 335 13.55 7.46 -18.35
CA ILE A 335 13.27 7.86 -19.72
C ILE A 335 11.84 7.45 -20.06
N SER A 336 11.16 8.31 -20.81
CA SER A 336 9.88 8.01 -21.42
C SER A 336 9.95 8.41 -22.88
N ILE A 337 9.08 7.84 -23.72
CA ILE A 337 8.97 8.23 -25.13
C ILE A 337 8.62 9.73 -25.22
N GLY A 338 7.69 10.20 -24.37
CA GLY A 338 7.26 11.60 -24.31
C GLY A 338 8.39 12.58 -24.03
N ASN A 339 9.38 12.21 -23.19
CA ASN A 339 10.56 13.04 -22.94
C ASN A 339 11.35 13.33 -24.21
N ILE A 340 11.52 12.32 -25.07
CA ILE A 340 12.22 12.43 -26.34
C ILE A 340 11.38 13.22 -27.35
N GLU A 341 10.07 12.99 -27.36
CA GLU A 341 9.11 13.69 -28.22
C GLU A 341 8.85 15.15 -27.81
N GLN A 342 9.40 15.63 -26.69
CA GLN A 342 9.28 17.05 -26.32
C GLN A 342 9.86 17.98 -27.40
N LEU A 343 10.77 17.49 -28.26
CA LEU A 343 11.20 18.24 -29.45
C LEU A 343 10.01 18.64 -30.35
N TYR A 344 8.98 17.80 -30.46
CA TYR A 344 7.77 18.10 -31.23
C TYR A 344 7.08 19.34 -30.69
N ALA A 345 6.97 19.47 -29.36
CA ALA A 345 6.37 20.64 -28.73
C ALA A 345 7.08 21.94 -29.10
N TYR A 346 8.41 21.95 -29.15
CA TYR A 346 9.13 23.17 -29.57
C TYR A 346 8.93 23.49 -31.04
N ILE A 347 8.97 22.50 -31.93
CA ILE A 347 8.79 22.74 -33.36
C ILE A 347 7.37 23.25 -33.67
N LEU A 348 6.36 22.65 -33.02
CA LEU A 348 4.95 22.95 -33.28
C LEU A 348 4.48 24.23 -32.57
N ASN A 349 4.83 24.39 -31.29
CA ASN A 349 4.21 25.37 -30.40
C ASN A 349 5.09 26.59 -30.05
N ASP A 350 6.38 26.62 -30.37
CA ASP A 350 7.24 27.78 -30.07
C ASP A 350 6.90 28.97 -30.97
N ALA A 351 6.48 30.09 -30.37
CA ALA A 351 6.14 31.31 -31.10
C ALA A 351 7.35 31.95 -31.82
N ASP A 352 8.59 31.71 -31.34
CA ASP A 352 9.79 32.27 -31.98
C ASP A 352 10.03 31.67 -33.38
N LEU A 353 9.55 30.44 -33.62
CA LEU A 353 9.67 29.75 -34.90
C LEU A 353 8.68 30.26 -35.95
N ASN A 354 7.63 30.97 -35.56
CA ASN A 354 6.67 31.52 -36.51
C ASN A 354 7.30 32.50 -37.51
N LYS A 355 8.45 33.10 -37.18
CA LYS A 355 9.19 33.99 -38.09
C LYS A 355 9.94 33.25 -39.19
N HIS A 356 10.18 31.94 -39.01
CA HIS A 356 10.99 31.11 -39.91
C HIS A 356 10.15 30.16 -40.79
N PHE A 357 8.87 29.99 -40.49
CA PHE A 357 7.97 29.11 -41.24
C PHE A 357 6.70 29.85 -41.65
N GLU A 358 6.36 29.78 -42.93
CA GLU A 358 5.19 30.48 -43.48
C GLU A 358 3.85 29.84 -43.04
N ASN A 359 3.80 28.51 -42.92
CA ASN A 359 2.59 27.75 -42.63
C ASN A 359 2.86 26.55 -41.69
N ASP A 360 1.81 26.07 -41.00
CA ASP A 360 1.89 24.90 -40.11
C ASP A 360 2.38 23.64 -40.85
N LYS A 361 2.12 23.51 -42.16
CA LYS A 361 2.63 22.41 -42.99
C LYS A 361 4.17 22.40 -43.10
N ALA A 362 4.79 23.57 -43.25
CA ALA A 362 6.25 23.67 -43.32
C ALA A 362 6.91 23.27 -41.99
N LYS A 363 6.26 23.55 -40.85
CA LYS A 363 6.70 23.07 -39.53
C LYS A 363 6.65 21.54 -39.44
N LEU A 364 5.65 20.89 -40.05
CA LEU A 364 5.54 19.44 -40.09
C LEU A 364 6.65 18.80 -40.94
N ASP A 365 6.95 19.38 -42.10
CA ASP A 365 8.06 18.91 -42.95
C ASP A 365 9.40 19.06 -42.23
N PHE A 366 9.59 20.18 -41.53
CA PHE A 366 10.75 20.42 -40.68
C PHE A 366 10.87 19.42 -39.53
N LEU A 367 9.75 19.09 -38.88
CA LEU A 367 9.68 18.08 -37.83
C LEU A 367 10.13 16.70 -38.35
N ASN A 368 9.71 16.29 -39.54
CA ASN A 368 10.11 15.00 -40.10
C ASN A 368 11.62 14.91 -40.41
N ILE A 369 12.23 16.02 -40.85
CA ILE A 369 13.68 16.09 -41.12
C ILE A 369 14.48 16.09 -39.80
N THR A 370 14.07 16.91 -38.83
CA THR A 370 14.83 17.14 -37.59
C THR A 370 14.71 16.03 -36.55
N THR A 371 13.79 15.09 -36.73
CA THR A 371 13.52 14.00 -35.78
C THR A 371 14.24 12.71 -36.13
N GLN A 372 14.77 12.58 -37.35
CA GLN A 372 15.63 11.45 -37.79
C GLN A 372 16.78 11.11 -36.80
N PRO A 373 17.52 12.08 -36.23
CA PRO A 373 18.59 11.79 -35.27
C PRO A 373 18.12 11.18 -33.94
N LEU A 374 16.82 11.30 -33.59
CA LEU A 374 16.26 10.72 -32.36
C LEU A 374 16.29 9.19 -32.41
N THR A 375 15.99 8.60 -33.57
CA THR A 375 16.04 7.14 -33.77
C THR A 375 17.45 6.60 -33.56
N GLN A 376 18.47 7.31 -34.07
CA GLN A 376 19.88 6.96 -33.87
C GLN A 376 20.28 7.06 -32.40
N PHE A 377 19.87 8.15 -31.72
CA PHE A 377 20.13 8.36 -30.30
C PHE A 377 19.54 7.24 -29.43
N VAL A 378 18.25 6.91 -29.64
CA VAL A 378 17.57 5.85 -28.88
C VAL A 378 18.20 4.50 -29.15
N SER A 379 18.47 4.18 -30.42
CA SER A 379 19.09 2.90 -30.78
C SER A 379 20.45 2.74 -30.11
N ARG A 380 21.27 3.79 -30.10
CA ARG A 380 22.59 3.76 -29.44
C ARG A 380 22.48 3.61 -27.92
N ILE A 381 21.54 4.31 -27.26
CA ILE A 381 21.31 4.12 -25.81
C ILE A 381 20.85 2.69 -25.52
N LEU A 382 19.91 2.17 -26.30
CA LEU A 382 19.38 0.83 -26.09
C LEU A 382 20.45 -0.25 -26.31
N GLU A 383 21.29 -0.08 -27.34
CA GLU A 383 22.44 -0.96 -27.60
C GLU A 383 23.40 -0.99 -26.40
N VAL A 384 23.72 0.17 -25.83
CA VAL A 384 24.67 0.26 -24.71
C VAL A 384 24.07 -0.25 -23.39
N VAL A 385 22.78 0.00 -23.13
CA VAL A 385 22.17 -0.34 -21.84
C VAL A 385 21.67 -1.79 -21.81
N PHE A 386 21.27 -2.39 -22.94
CA PHE A 386 20.51 -3.66 -22.96
C PHE A 386 21.09 -4.79 -23.81
N ASP A 387 22.30 -4.62 -24.33
CA ASP A 387 23.14 -5.63 -25.00
C ASP A 387 22.37 -6.63 -25.89
N SER A 388 22.14 -6.23 -27.15
CA SER A 388 21.60 -7.04 -28.28
C SER A 388 20.23 -7.75 -28.10
N LYS A 389 19.57 -7.68 -26.93
CA LYS A 389 18.23 -8.27 -26.69
C LYS A 389 17.06 -7.54 -27.34
N VAL A 390 17.34 -6.44 -28.05
CA VAL A 390 16.33 -5.63 -28.74
C VAL A 390 16.24 -6.10 -30.20
N GLN A 391 15.02 -6.41 -30.66
CA GLN A 391 14.77 -6.75 -32.07
C GLN A 391 15.28 -5.61 -32.97
N LYS A 392 16.05 -5.95 -34.01
CA LYS A 392 16.77 -4.96 -34.82
C LYS A 392 15.84 -4.15 -35.75
N ASP A 393 14.72 -4.72 -36.19
CA ASP A 393 13.91 -4.21 -37.31
C ASP A 393 12.63 -3.43 -36.92
N THR A 394 12.42 -3.08 -35.64
CA THR A 394 11.22 -2.34 -35.18
C THR A 394 11.48 -0.84 -34.95
N ASP A 395 10.41 -0.04 -34.98
CA ASP A 395 10.44 1.41 -34.65
C ASP A 395 10.99 1.64 -33.23
N TRP A 396 11.69 2.76 -33.01
CA TRP A 396 12.36 3.05 -31.73
C TRP A 396 11.37 3.12 -30.55
N LYS A 397 10.12 3.54 -30.79
CA LYS A 397 9.05 3.56 -29.79
C LYS A 397 8.68 2.17 -29.33
N GLU A 398 8.54 1.24 -30.27
CA GLU A 398 8.25 -0.17 -29.98
C GLU A 398 9.44 -0.85 -29.29
N LYS A 399 10.67 -0.51 -29.68
CA LYS A 399 11.89 -0.98 -29.01
C LYS A 399 11.91 -0.62 -27.52
N ILE A 400 11.63 0.64 -27.19
CA ILE A 400 11.51 1.08 -25.78
C ILE A 400 10.34 0.34 -25.12
N LEU A 401 9.15 0.33 -25.71
CA LEU A 401 7.96 -0.25 -25.09
C LEU A 401 8.11 -1.75 -24.80
N ASN A 402 8.62 -2.53 -25.75
CA ASN A 402 8.87 -3.96 -25.59
C ASN A 402 9.87 -4.23 -24.47
N LEU A 403 10.88 -3.37 -24.35
CA LEU A 403 11.84 -3.44 -23.26
C LEU A 403 11.20 -3.18 -21.90
N VAL A 404 10.42 -2.10 -21.78
CA VAL A 404 9.70 -1.78 -20.53
C VAL A 404 8.78 -2.93 -20.15
N LEU A 405 8.04 -3.47 -21.12
CA LEU A 405 7.12 -4.59 -20.94
C LEU A 405 7.81 -5.91 -20.60
N GLY A 406 9.10 -6.07 -20.92
CA GLY A 406 9.91 -7.21 -20.51
C GLY A 406 10.17 -7.26 -19.00
N TYR A 407 10.20 -6.10 -18.34
CA TYR A 407 10.39 -5.97 -16.88
C TYR A 407 9.08 -5.68 -16.14
N ALA A 408 8.04 -5.23 -16.84
CA ALA A 408 6.74 -4.89 -16.27
C ALA A 408 5.94 -6.14 -15.87
N PRO A 409 5.23 -6.13 -14.71
CA PRO A 409 4.21 -7.11 -14.40
C PRO A 409 3.18 -7.31 -15.55
N PRO A 410 2.71 -8.55 -15.82
CA PRO A 410 1.84 -8.84 -16.96
C PRO A 410 0.54 -8.03 -16.99
N PHE A 411 -0.02 -7.67 -15.83
CA PHE A 411 -1.28 -6.93 -15.76
C PHE A 411 -1.14 -5.49 -16.29
N ILE A 412 0.06 -4.90 -16.31
CA ILE A 412 0.27 -3.53 -16.82
C ILE A 412 -0.14 -3.42 -18.28
N LYS A 413 0.02 -4.49 -19.07
CA LYS A 413 -0.42 -4.55 -20.47
C LYS A 413 -1.90 -4.21 -20.64
N SER A 414 -2.76 -4.56 -19.68
CA SER A 414 -4.20 -4.25 -19.72
C SER A 414 -4.51 -2.76 -19.55
N TYR A 415 -3.58 -1.97 -19.00
CA TYR A 415 -3.73 -0.53 -18.76
C TYR A 415 -3.07 0.33 -19.85
N LEU A 416 -2.31 -0.26 -20.78
CA LEU A 416 -1.63 0.42 -21.89
C LEU A 416 -2.45 0.43 -23.18
N THR A 417 -3.72 0.85 -23.08
CA THR A 417 -4.67 0.83 -24.20
C THR A 417 -4.54 2.04 -25.14
N ASN A 418 -4.19 3.21 -24.63
CA ASN A 418 -4.05 4.47 -25.38
C ASN A 418 -2.58 4.80 -25.68
N ASP A 419 -2.30 5.46 -26.81
CA ASP A 419 -0.96 5.88 -27.18
C ASP A 419 -0.39 6.93 -26.22
N SER A 420 -1.22 7.85 -25.69
CA SER A 420 -0.83 8.77 -24.60
C SER A 420 -0.13 8.02 -23.44
N ARG A 421 -0.75 6.93 -22.97
CA ARG A 421 -0.22 6.11 -21.89
C ARG A 421 1.09 5.41 -22.26
N LYS A 422 1.23 4.94 -23.51
CA LYS A 422 2.50 4.40 -24.01
C LYS A 422 3.59 5.47 -24.04
N THR A 423 3.27 6.70 -24.46
CA THR A 423 4.25 7.80 -24.52
C THR A 423 4.73 8.22 -23.12
N GLN A 424 3.84 8.22 -22.14
CA GLN A 424 4.13 8.64 -20.76
C GLN A 424 4.71 7.54 -19.90
N LEU A 425 4.67 6.27 -20.32
CA LEU A 425 5.23 5.17 -19.55
C LEU A 425 6.72 5.40 -19.30
N ALA A 426 7.06 5.67 -18.04
CA ALA A 426 8.42 5.93 -17.61
C ALA A 426 9.14 4.61 -17.33
N PHE A 427 10.37 4.49 -17.82
CA PHE A 427 11.28 3.42 -17.47
C PHE A 427 12.50 4.01 -16.81
N GLY A 428 12.85 3.54 -15.61
CA GLY A 428 13.99 4.11 -14.91
C GLY A 428 14.62 3.18 -13.89
N PHE A 429 15.79 3.59 -13.42
CA PHE A 429 16.51 2.90 -12.36
C PHE A 429 16.26 3.65 -11.06
N GLN A 430 15.75 2.97 -10.02
CA GLN A 430 15.50 3.58 -8.69
C GLN A 430 14.73 4.92 -8.75
N SER A 431 13.66 5.00 -9.55
CA SER A 431 12.86 6.20 -9.78
C SER A 431 11.38 5.87 -9.66
N GLN A 432 10.62 6.62 -8.86
CA GLN A 432 9.22 6.32 -8.58
C GLN A 432 8.31 7.50 -8.89
N ASN A 433 7.22 7.23 -9.60
CA ASN A 433 6.20 8.24 -9.88
C ASN A 433 5.15 8.26 -8.77
N VAL A 434 4.96 9.43 -8.16
CA VAL A 434 4.08 9.62 -7.01
C VAL A 434 3.03 10.66 -7.35
N ILE A 435 1.77 10.33 -7.10
CA ILE A 435 0.67 11.25 -7.32
C ILE A 435 0.46 12.09 -6.07
N SER A 436 0.69 13.39 -6.23
CA SER A 436 0.54 14.39 -5.18
C SER A 436 -0.83 14.28 -4.49
N LYS A 437 -0.84 14.28 -3.15
CA LYS A 437 -2.03 14.20 -2.27
C LYS A 437 -2.86 12.90 -2.34
N LYS A 438 -2.62 12.03 -3.33
CA LYS A 438 -3.32 10.72 -3.46
C LYS A 438 -2.46 9.55 -3.01
N ASP A 439 -1.16 9.64 -3.24
CA ASP A 439 -0.17 8.65 -2.81
C ASP A 439 0.54 9.16 -1.55
N GLN A 440 0.57 8.31 -0.53
CA GLN A 440 1.23 8.58 0.74
C GLN A 440 2.39 7.61 0.91
N LEU A 441 3.59 8.15 1.01
CA LEU A 441 4.79 7.38 1.30
C LEU A 441 4.88 7.18 2.81
N ALA A 442 5.35 6.00 3.20
CA ALA A 442 5.43 5.56 4.59
C ALA A 442 6.64 4.66 4.81
N THR A 443 7.08 4.64 6.07
CA THR A 443 8.16 3.75 6.53
C THR A 443 7.60 2.73 7.50
N SER A 444 7.78 1.47 7.15
CA SER A 444 7.11 0.37 7.82
C SER A 444 8.11 -0.73 8.14
N PHE A 445 8.29 -1.06 9.41
CA PHE A 445 9.26 -2.07 9.82
C PHE A 445 8.87 -2.78 11.12
N ILE A 446 9.40 -3.98 11.32
CA ILE A 446 9.16 -4.76 12.54
C ILE A 446 10.29 -4.46 13.53
N PRO A 447 9.99 -3.88 14.71
CA PRO A 447 11.00 -3.59 15.72
C PRO A 447 11.56 -4.86 16.38
N PHE A 448 12.74 -4.71 16.98
CA PHE A 448 13.38 -5.71 17.84
C PHE A 448 13.38 -5.23 19.29
N LEU A 449 12.89 -6.11 20.17
CA LEU A 449 12.81 -5.96 21.62
C LEU A 449 13.84 -6.88 22.27
N ASN A 450 14.84 -6.34 22.95
CA ASN A 450 15.93 -7.13 23.57
C ASN A 450 16.48 -8.21 22.60
N ASN A 451 16.72 -7.82 21.34
CA ASN A 451 17.19 -8.67 20.23
C ASN A 451 16.20 -9.74 19.70
N LYS A 452 14.94 -9.79 20.16
CA LYS A 452 13.88 -10.63 19.58
C LYS A 452 12.94 -9.81 18.70
N LYS A 453 12.51 -10.38 17.58
CA LYS A 453 11.58 -9.74 16.63
C LYS A 453 10.22 -9.55 17.31
N ALA A 454 9.65 -8.36 17.24
CA ALA A 454 8.34 -8.06 17.79
C ALA A 454 7.20 -8.65 16.94
N ASN A 455 6.04 -8.87 17.58
CA ASN A 455 4.81 -9.33 16.91
C ASN A 455 3.92 -8.17 16.41
N TYR A 456 4.51 -7.00 16.17
CA TYR A 456 3.85 -5.82 15.62
C TYR A 456 4.79 -5.06 14.68
N GLN A 457 4.25 -4.12 13.90
CA GLN A 457 4.98 -3.31 12.95
C GLN A 457 4.83 -1.82 13.31
N ILE A 458 5.90 -1.05 13.20
CA ILE A 458 5.85 0.41 13.34
C ILE A 458 5.52 0.97 11.96
N LEU A 459 4.51 1.83 11.89
CA LEU A 459 4.06 2.48 10.67
C LEU A 459 4.24 4.01 10.80
N GLY A 460 5.24 4.54 10.12
CA GLY A 460 5.50 5.97 10.02
C GLY A 460 4.62 6.62 8.95
N LEU A 461 3.72 7.51 9.36
CA LEU A 461 2.86 8.28 8.47
C LEU A 461 3.20 9.77 8.58
N ASP A 462 2.97 10.52 7.49
CA ASP A 462 3.21 11.96 7.49
C ASP A 462 2.02 12.73 8.09
N LYS A 463 2.25 14.00 8.46
CA LYS A 463 1.26 14.85 9.13
C LYS A 463 0.03 15.08 8.25
N THR A 464 0.23 15.15 6.95
CA THR A 464 -0.81 15.34 5.94
C THR A 464 -1.49 14.03 5.51
N GLN A 465 -1.24 12.91 6.20
CA GLN A 465 -1.75 11.60 5.77
C GLN A 465 -3.28 11.58 5.63
N SER A 466 -3.72 10.96 4.53
CA SER A 466 -5.12 10.74 4.18
C SER A 466 -5.48 9.26 4.02
N SER A 467 -4.50 8.35 4.19
CA SER A 467 -4.66 6.90 4.04
C SER A 467 -5.56 6.32 5.13
N PHE A 468 -5.48 6.85 6.36
CA PHE A 468 -6.26 6.40 7.50
C PHE A 468 -7.12 7.53 8.08
N LYS A 469 -8.39 7.22 8.38
CA LYS A 469 -9.27 8.15 9.12
C LYS A 469 -8.91 8.08 10.60
N ILE A 470 -8.15 9.08 11.06
CA ILE A 470 -7.71 9.24 12.45
C ILE A 470 -8.32 10.54 12.99
N GLU A 471 -8.80 10.51 14.23
CA GLU A 471 -9.35 11.69 14.91
C GLU A 471 -8.30 12.81 15.02
N GLN A 472 -8.73 14.06 14.83
CA GLN A 472 -7.83 15.22 14.78
C GLN A 472 -7.05 15.41 16.11
N ASN A 473 -7.71 15.18 17.25
CA ASN A 473 -7.07 15.26 18.57
C ASN A 473 -5.87 14.31 18.71
N LEU A 474 -5.98 13.10 18.15
CA LEU A 474 -4.89 12.11 18.16
C LEU A 474 -3.79 12.50 17.16
N LYS A 475 -4.16 13.01 15.98
CA LYS A 475 -3.20 13.51 14.99
C LYS A 475 -2.31 14.61 15.59
N ASP A 476 -2.90 15.58 16.27
CA ASP A 476 -2.19 16.72 16.84
C ASP A 476 -1.20 16.35 17.95
N GLN A 477 -1.38 15.20 18.59
CA GLN A 477 -0.50 14.70 19.65
C GLN A 477 0.63 13.80 19.13
N VAL A 478 0.44 13.12 17.99
CA VAL A 478 1.41 12.16 17.42
C VAL A 478 2.32 12.81 16.38
N PHE A 479 1.77 13.69 15.54
CA PHE A 479 2.54 14.39 14.52
C PHE A 479 3.20 15.64 15.09
N LEU A 480 4.53 15.63 15.16
CA LEU A 480 5.30 16.67 15.85
C LEU A 480 5.47 17.93 14.99
N SER A 481 5.95 19.03 15.57
CA SER A 481 6.33 20.21 14.77
C SER A 481 7.68 19.99 14.07
N ASN A 482 7.93 20.69 12.96
CA ASN A 482 9.21 20.59 12.23
C ASN A 482 10.39 20.98 13.15
N SER A 483 10.24 21.99 14.01
CA SER A 483 11.25 22.36 15.00
C SER A 483 11.54 21.25 16.02
N ASP A 484 10.50 20.55 16.51
CA ASP A 484 10.68 19.46 17.48
C ASP A 484 11.46 18.30 16.85
N ILE A 485 11.18 17.96 15.59
CA ILE A 485 11.88 16.91 14.85
C ILE A 485 13.35 17.27 14.62
N GLN A 486 13.68 18.52 14.26
CA GLN A 486 15.07 18.94 14.09
C GLN A 486 15.87 18.80 15.40
N ASN A 487 15.27 19.18 16.52
CA ASN A 487 15.90 19.01 17.83
C ASN A 487 16.15 17.51 18.14
N ILE A 488 15.19 16.63 17.82
CA ILE A 488 15.37 15.18 17.96
C ILE A 488 16.48 14.66 17.04
N TYR A 489 16.53 15.12 15.78
CA TYR A 489 17.56 14.72 14.83
C TYR A 489 18.96 15.10 15.33
N GLN A 490 19.11 16.31 15.88
CA GLN A 490 20.36 16.76 16.50
C GLN A 490 20.75 15.88 17.69
N ILE A 491 19.79 15.46 18.53
CA ILE A 491 20.04 14.57 19.68
C ILE A 491 20.51 13.18 19.24
N ILE A 492 19.96 12.63 18.16
CA ILE A 492 20.33 11.30 17.64
C ILE A 492 21.72 11.31 17.00
N ASN A 493 22.06 12.41 16.31
CA ASN A 493 23.30 12.56 15.55
C ASN A 493 24.43 13.30 16.30
N SER A 494 24.23 13.65 17.57
CA SER A 494 25.26 14.26 18.42
C SER A 494 25.68 13.33 19.56
N PRO A 495 26.92 13.45 20.07
CA PRO A 495 27.34 12.72 21.26
C PRO A 495 26.46 13.06 22.47
N TYR A 496 26.24 12.08 23.34
CA TYR A 496 25.46 12.27 24.56
C TYR A 496 26.13 13.28 25.50
N THR A 497 25.35 14.22 26.02
CA THR A 497 25.76 15.21 27.03
C THR A 497 24.78 15.19 28.19
N SER A 498 25.29 14.95 29.41
CA SER A 498 24.49 14.85 30.63
C SER A 498 23.97 16.20 31.13
N ASN A 499 24.59 17.30 30.71
CA ASN A 499 24.23 18.66 31.13
C ASN A 499 23.22 19.26 30.14
N GLY A 500 22.02 19.59 30.60
CA GLY A 500 21.00 20.26 29.77
C GLY A 500 19.56 20.07 30.27
N ILE A 501 18.62 20.71 29.59
CA ILE A 501 17.17 20.64 29.86
C ILE A 501 16.52 19.55 28.99
N ASP A 502 15.50 18.88 29.52
CA ASP A 502 14.68 17.91 28.79
C ASP A 502 13.99 18.58 27.57
N LEU A 503 13.81 17.83 26.49
CA LEU A 503 13.09 18.34 25.31
C LEU A 503 11.59 18.20 25.55
N VAL A 504 10.89 19.32 25.64
CA VAL A 504 9.42 19.38 25.74
C VAL A 504 8.87 19.95 24.44
N SER A 505 7.86 19.30 23.86
CA SER A 505 7.22 19.80 22.63
C SER A 505 6.56 21.15 22.89
N ASN A 506 6.83 22.12 22.00
CA ASN A 506 6.24 23.44 22.07
C ASN A 506 4.70 23.42 21.88
N LYS A 507 4.18 22.44 21.12
CA LYS A 507 2.75 22.33 20.79
C LYS A 507 1.96 21.53 21.83
N THR A 508 2.49 20.38 22.27
CA THR A 508 1.74 19.43 23.10
C THR A 508 2.14 19.46 24.57
N LYS A 509 3.20 20.20 24.93
CA LYS A 509 3.84 20.21 26.25
C LYS A 509 4.27 18.82 26.76
N GLN A 510 4.37 17.84 25.86
CA GLN A 510 4.83 16.48 26.21
C GLN A 510 6.35 16.42 26.21
N ILE A 511 6.92 15.66 27.16
CA ILE A 511 8.36 15.35 27.18
C ILE A 511 8.67 14.38 26.03
N LEU A 512 9.48 14.84 25.08
CA LEU A 512 9.93 14.07 23.90
C LEU A 512 11.28 13.39 24.15
N TYR A 513 12.15 13.97 24.97
CA TYR A 513 13.43 13.37 25.32
C TYR A 513 13.79 13.68 26.77
N ASN A 514 14.07 12.63 27.54
CA ASN A 514 14.56 12.73 28.90
C ASN A 514 16.09 12.55 28.90
N ARG A 515 16.80 13.62 29.24
CA ARG A 515 18.27 13.64 29.23
C ARG A 515 18.86 12.75 30.31
N LYS A 516 18.29 12.74 31.52
CA LYS A 516 18.81 11.95 32.66
C LYS A 516 18.87 10.46 32.37
N THR A 517 17.85 9.93 31.70
CA THR A 517 17.74 8.50 31.37
C THR A 517 18.24 8.16 29.96
N ASN A 518 18.65 9.17 29.18
CA ASN A 518 18.94 9.07 27.74
C ASN A 518 17.84 8.31 26.97
N THR A 519 16.57 8.68 27.21
CA THR A 519 15.40 8.01 26.60
C THR A 519 14.63 8.95 25.69
N LEU A 520 14.49 8.56 24.42
CA LEU A 520 13.59 9.18 23.44
C LEU A 520 12.18 8.61 23.60
N ILE A 521 11.20 9.48 23.84
CA ILE A 521 9.79 9.14 24.02
C ILE A 521 9.04 9.50 22.75
N VAL A 522 8.56 8.49 22.04
CA VAL A 522 7.86 8.63 20.76
C VAL A 522 6.36 8.51 21.00
N PRO A 523 5.57 9.56 20.74
CA PRO A 523 4.12 9.48 20.84
C PRO A 523 3.57 8.55 19.74
N THR A 524 2.72 7.60 20.11
CA THR A 524 2.20 6.59 19.19
C THR A 524 0.71 6.36 19.32
N ILE A 525 0.05 6.07 18.19
CA ILE A 525 -1.32 5.56 18.17
C ILE A 525 -1.25 4.05 17.99
N LEU A 526 -1.83 3.31 18.91
CA LEU A 526 -1.91 1.85 18.77
C LEU A 526 -3.17 1.51 18.00
N ASN A 527 -3.09 0.55 17.07
CA ASN A 527 -4.30 -0.02 16.49
C ASN A 527 -4.97 -0.98 17.50
N GLN A 528 -6.21 -1.40 17.21
CA GLN A 528 -6.99 -2.20 18.14
C GLN A 528 -6.30 -3.53 18.52
N THR A 529 -5.64 -4.21 17.58
CA THR A 529 -4.91 -5.45 17.86
C THR A 529 -3.69 -5.22 18.77
N LEU A 530 -2.91 -4.16 18.54
CA LEU A 530 -1.71 -3.88 19.34
C LEU A 530 -2.05 -3.34 20.72
N SER A 531 -3.09 -2.51 20.82
CA SER A 531 -3.59 -2.00 22.11
C SER A 531 -3.91 -3.14 23.07
N GLN A 532 -4.61 -4.17 22.58
CA GLN A 532 -4.95 -5.36 23.36
C GLN A 532 -3.71 -6.14 23.81
N ASN A 533 -2.76 -6.38 22.90
CA ASN A 533 -1.47 -7.00 23.24
C ASN A 533 -0.70 -6.22 24.31
N SER A 534 -0.70 -4.89 24.22
CA SER A 534 0.04 -4.01 25.14
C SER A 534 -0.54 -3.99 26.55
N LYS A 535 -1.86 -4.18 26.71
CA LYS A 535 -2.51 -4.25 28.03
C LYS A 535 -2.03 -5.44 28.86
N HIS A 536 -1.65 -6.54 28.21
CA HIS A 536 -1.13 -7.73 28.88
C HIS A 536 0.38 -7.68 29.15
N ASN A 537 1.14 -6.87 28.41
CA ASN A 537 2.59 -6.75 28.59
C ASN A 537 3.11 -5.36 28.15
N GLN A 538 3.28 -4.45 29.12
CA GLN A 538 3.72 -3.08 28.87
C GLN A 538 5.17 -2.97 28.36
N ASN A 539 6.01 -3.98 28.63
CA ASN A 539 7.42 -4.01 28.21
C ASN A 539 7.58 -4.10 26.68
N ILE A 540 6.51 -4.41 25.94
CA ILE A 540 6.51 -4.53 24.47
C ILE A 540 6.77 -3.19 23.77
N LEU A 541 6.66 -2.07 24.49
CA LEU A 541 6.82 -0.71 23.97
C LEU A 541 8.14 -0.04 24.42
N GLU A 542 8.98 -0.74 25.19
CA GLU A 542 10.20 -0.18 25.77
C GLU A 542 11.48 -0.70 25.09
N ASN A 543 12.49 0.16 25.00
CA ASN A 543 13.84 -0.12 24.47
C ASN A 543 13.83 -0.79 23.09
N ILE A 544 13.18 -0.13 22.13
CA ILE A 544 13.05 -0.62 20.76
C ILE A 544 14.33 -0.38 19.97
N SER A 545 14.68 -1.36 19.13
CA SER A 545 15.73 -1.24 18.12
C SER A 545 15.24 -1.69 16.74
N SER A 546 15.96 -1.33 15.70
CA SER A 546 15.70 -1.73 14.33
C SER A 546 16.94 -2.40 13.72
N LYS A 547 16.71 -3.19 12.66
CA LYS A 547 17.78 -3.71 11.81
C LYS A 547 17.53 -3.30 10.37
N ASN A 548 18.59 -2.91 9.67
CA ASN A 548 18.53 -2.54 8.26
C ASN A 548 19.84 -2.89 7.55
N TYR A 549 19.81 -2.90 6.21
CA TYR A 549 21.00 -3.02 5.38
C TYR A 549 21.86 -1.76 5.50
N GLN A 550 23.11 -1.95 5.90
CA GLN A 550 24.10 -0.89 6.05
C GLN A 550 25.42 -1.31 5.39
N LEU A 551 26.12 -0.34 4.83
CA LEU A 551 27.50 -0.47 4.37
C LEU A 551 28.42 -0.57 5.59
N MET A 552 29.31 -1.55 5.58
CA MET A 552 30.25 -1.85 6.64
C MET A 552 31.67 -1.69 6.13
N TYR A 553 32.59 -1.21 6.97
CA TYR A 553 34.01 -1.07 6.66
C TYR A 553 34.82 -2.17 7.35
N LYS A 554 35.92 -2.54 6.69
CA LYS A 554 36.90 -3.52 7.19
C LYS A 554 37.80 -2.90 8.25
N THR A 555 37.91 -3.59 9.38
CA THR A 555 38.82 -3.26 10.48
C THR A 555 40.18 -3.94 10.30
N LYS A 556 41.21 -3.51 11.05
CA LYS A 556 42.54 -4.14 11.00
C LYS A 556 42.54 -5.60 11.49
N SER A 557 41.54 -6.02 12.29
CA SER A 557 41.33 -7.42 12.70
C SER A 557 40.64 -8.29 11.64
N ASN A 558 40.42 -7.77 10.43
CA ASN A 558 39.62 -8.38 9.36
C ASN A 558 38.10 -8.52 9.65
N ASP A 559 37.60 -7.95 10.75
CA ASP A 559 36.15 -7.87 11.03
C ASP A 559 35.51 -6.69 10.30
N PHE A 560 34.19 -6.72 10.13
CA PHE A 560 33.41 -5.63 9.54
C PHE A 560 32.58 -4.89 10.60
N LYS A 561 32.63 -3.55 10.59
CA LYS A 561 31.81 -2.66 11.44
C LYS A 561 30.99 -1.70 10.58
N VAL A 562 29.86 -1.20 11.09
CA VAL A 562 28.98 -0.29 10.35
C VAL A 562 29.69 1.03 10.05
N LEU A 563 29.68 1.46 8.78
CA LEU A 563 30.19 2.77 8.38
C LEU A 563 29.22 3.87 8.86
N PRO A 564 29.68 4.87 9.62
CA PRO A 564 28.80 5.97 10.03
C PRO A 564 28.30 6.76 8.82
N LYS A 565 27.05 7.24 8.87
CA LYS A 565 26.43 8.00 7.77
C LYS A 565 27.23 9.26 7.43
N GLN A 566 27.57 10.06 8.45
CA GLN A 566 28.29 11.32 8.29
C GLN A 566 29.77 11.13 7.89
N ALA A 567 30.23 9.90 7.59
CA ALA A 567 31.49 9.72 6.87
C ALA A 567 31.43 10.27 5.44
N TRP A 568 30.22 10.38 4.88
CA TRP A 568 29.97 10.97 3.57
C TRP A 568 29.61 12.44 3.71
N LEU A 569 30.34 13.31 3.00
CA LEU A 569 29.99 14.73 2.86
C LEU A 569 30.22 15.20 1.43
N TYR A 570 29.43 16.18 1.00
CA TYR A 570 29.59 16.82 -0.29
C TYR A 570 30.29 18.17 -0.12
N ASP A 571 31.44 18.37 -0.78
CA ASP A 571 32.15 19.65 -0.76
C ASP A 571 31.60 20.58 -1.85
N ASP A 572 30.90 21.64 -1.44
CA ASP A 572 30.28 22.61 -2.36
C ASP A 572 31.08 23.93 -2.42
N SER A 573 32.32 23.91 -1.90
CA SER A 573 33.16 25.12 -1.80
C SER A 573 33.49 25.70 -3.17
N ASP A 574 33.62 24.85 -4.20
CA ASP A 574 33.92 25.28 -5.56
C ASP A 574 32.76 26.07 -6.18
N TYR A 575 31.51 25.60 -6.02
CA TYR A 575 30.33 26.32 -6.47
C TYR A 575 30.22 27.70 -5.82
N LEU A 576 30.42 27.79 -4.50
CA LEU A 576 30.33 29.06 -3.77
C LEU A 576 31.42 30.06 -4.14
N GLN A 577 32.57 29.60 -4.62
CA GLN A 577 33.69 30.44 -5.08
C GLN A 577 33.54 30.94 -6.52
N THR A 578 32.56 30.44 -7.28
CA THR A 578 32.35 30.85 -8.69
C THR A 578 31.95 32.32 -8.82
N LYS A 579 32.32 32.95 -9.94
CA LYS A 579 31.76 34.26 -10.33
C LYS A 579 30.26 34.20 -10.55
N TYR A 580 29.71 33.04 -10.89
CA TYR A 580 28.26 32.84 -11.01
C TYR A 580 27.52 33.16 -9.70
N VAL A 581 28.13 32.86 -8.55
CA VAL A 581 27.60 33.16 -7.21
C VAL A 581 28.08 34.52 -6.68
N THR A 582 29.35 34.89 -6.94
CA THR A 582 30.02 36.02 -6.26
C THR A 582 29.88 37.38 -6.96
N LYS A 583 29.46 37.44 -8.23
CA LYS A 583 29.44 38.68 -9.06
C LYS A 583 28.38 39.72 -8.65
N HIS A 584 27.50 39.40 -7.70
CA HIS A 584 26.46 40.29 -7.21
C HIS A 584 26.65 40.54 -5.70
N ASN A 585 27.22 41.70 -5.36
CA ASN A 585 27.68 42.07 -4.00
C ASN A 585 26.56 42.31 -2.96
N ASN A 586 25.30 42.42 -3.37
CA ASN A 586 24.19 42.39 -2.43
C ASN A 586 23.90 40.92 -2.14
N TRP A 587 23.83 40.52 -0.86
CA TRP A 587 23.61 39.15 -0.33
C TRP A 587 22.44 38.31 -0.92
N ILE A 588 21.80 38.81 -1.97
CA ILE A 588 20.64 38.27 -2.66
C ILE A 588 21.02 37.01 -3.46
N ASP A 589 22.17 36.90 -4.15
CA ASP A 589 22.46 35.75 -5.03
C ASP A 589 23.11 34.53 -4.38
N GLN A 590 23.67 34.66 -3.17
CA GLN A 590 24.23 33.51 -2.45
C GLN A 590 23.09 32.59 -1.94
N PRO A 591 23.23 31.24 -1.99
CA PRO A 591 22.41 30.39 -1.14
C PRO A 591 22.64 30.88 0.30
N ILE A 592 21.57 31.06 1.07
CA ILE A 592 21.63 31.71 2.40
C ILE A 592 22.77 31.07 3.20
N GLN A 593 23.83 31.83 3.47
CA GLN A 593 24.87 31.44 4.41
C GLN A 593 24.25 31.50 5.81
N SER A 594 23.44 30.51 6.17
CA SER A 594 23.07 30.31 7.57
C SER A 594 24.30 29.74 8.28
N ILE A 595 25.17 30.64 8.72
CA ILE A 595 26.35 30.33 9.51
C ILE A 595 25.86 29.62 10.79
N ASN A 596 26.18 28.33 10.91
CA ASN A 596 26.01 27.50 12.12
C ASN A 596 24.60 27.04 12.55
N THR A 597 23.57 27.06 11.69
CA THR A 597 22.31 26.34 12.01
C THR A 597 22.24 25.02 11.24
N THR A 598 22.42 23.90 11.93
CA THR A 598 22.35 22.52 11.39
C THR A 598 20.91 22.13 11.03
N ASN A 599 20.33 22.75 9.99
CA ASN A 599 19.00 22.44 9.49
C ASN A 599 19.04 21.29 8.49
N ASN A 600 18.60 20.10 8.91
CA ASN A 600 18.58 18.92 8.03
C ASN A 600 17.37 18.85 7.10
N TYR A 601 16.43 19.80 7.19
CA TYR A 601 15.34 19.91 6.21
C TYR A 601 15.74 20.66 4.95
N SER A 602 16.75 21.52 5.04
CA SER A 602 17.25 22.24 3.88
C SER A 602 18.34 21.43 3.17
N SER A 603 18.31 21.43 1.84
CA SER A 603 19.41 20.95 1.00
C SER A 603 20.70 21.78 1.18
N TYR A 604 20.64 22.91 1.92
CA TYR A 604 21.66 23.95 2.00
C TYR A 604 22.07 24.36 3.42
N GLY A 605 21.91 23.46 4.39
CA GLY A 605 22.52 23.61 5.71
C GLY A 605 24.01 23.33 5.62
N TYR A 606 24.82 24.36 5.36
CA TYR A 606 26.26 24.20 5.24
C TYR A 606 26.91 23.97 6.61
N GLU A 607 27.73 22.93 6.69
CA GLU A 607 28.73 22.82 7.74
C GLU A 607 30.01 23.51 7.29
N VAL A 608 30.42 24.54 8.03
CA VAL A 608 31.56 25.40 7.67
C VAL A 608 32.78 25.01 8.48
N VAL A 609 33.89 24.77 7.80
CA VAL A 609 35.21 24.58 8.40
C VAL A 609 36.08 25.75 8.01
N ASP A 610 36.57 26.50 9.00
CA ASP A 610 37.48 27.63 8.81
C ASP A 610 38.88 27.22 9.31
N PHE A 611 39.86 27.24 8.42
CA PHE A 611 41.24 26.89 8.72
C PHE A 611 42.19 27.75 7.90
N ASN A 612 43.15 28.43 8.54
CA ASN A 612 44.16 29.28 7.89
C ASN A 612 43.57 30.27 6.85
N ASN A 613 42.51 31.01 7.20
CA ASN A 613 41.78 31.92 6.31
C ASN A 613 41.12 31.26 5.08
N THR A 614 41.04 29.93 5.02
CA THR A 614 40.31 29.20 3.99
C THR A 614 39.03 28.61 4.57
N LYS A 615 37.88 28.96 3.99
CA LYS A 615 36.57 28.46 4.38
C LYS A 615 36.13 27.36 3.42
N SER A 616 35.87 26.18 3.97
CA SER A 616 35.29 25.04 3.27
C SER A 616 33.84 24.85 3.69
N TYR A 617 32.98 24.56 2.72
CA TYR A 617 31.53 24.43 2.90
C TYR A 617 31.08 23.02 2.51
N TYR A 618 30.51 22.30 3.47
CA TYR A 618 30.08 20.93 3.28
C TYR A 618 28.55 20.81 3.39
N LEU A 619 27.96 20.07 2.45
CA LEU A 619 26.57 19.69 2.45
C LEU A 619 26.39 18.25 2.90
N ASN A 620 25.25 17.98 3.54
CA ASN A 620 24.80 16.63 3.84
C ASN A 620 24.30 15.95 2.54
N PRO A 621 25.00 14.94 1.99
CA PRO A 621 24.65 14.33 0.71
C PRO A 621 23.35 13.53 0.78
N TYR A 622 22.89 13.15 1.98
CA TYR A 622 21.59 12.50 2.17
C TYR A 622 20.40 13.44 1.92
N ASN A 623 20.62 14.76 1.91
CA ASN A 623 19.62 15.77 1.57
C ASN A 623 19.58 16.10 0.07
N LEU A 624 20.62 15.75 -0.67
CA LEU A 624 20.77 16.13 -2.07
C LEU A 624 20.01 15.18 -3.00
N ASP A 625 19.43 15.71 -4.06
CA ASP A 625 18.76 14.95 -5.10
C ASP A 625 19.75 14.08 -5.91
N VAL A 626 19.60 12.74 -5.87
CA VAL A 626 20.52 11.80 -6.56
C VAL A 626 20.50 11.99 -8.08
N ASN A 627 19.33 12.29 -8.63
CA ASN A 627 19.11 12.64 -10.03
C ASN A 627 19.73 13.99 -10.45
N LYS A 628 20.29 14.78 -9.53
CA LYS A 628 20.98 16.03 -9.85
C LYS A 628 22.50 15.90 -9.74
N PHE A 629 23.02 14.69 -9.58
CA PHE A 629 24.45 14.42 -9.71
C PHE A 629 24.86 14.23 -11.17
N THR A 630 26.10 14.58 -11.50
CA THR A 630 26.69 14.37 -12.82
C THR A 630 28.17 14.02 -12.71
N GLN A 631 28.65 13.22 -13.67
CA GLN A 631 30.07 12.95 -13.86
C GLN A 631 30.77 13.97 -14.76
N ARG A 632 30.03 14.93 -15.34
CA ARG A 632 30.60 16.01 -16.14
C ARG A 632 31.25 17.05 -15.23
N GLN A 633 32.41 17.58 -15.62
CA GLN A 633 32.98 18.76 -14.98
C GLN A 633 32.15 19.99 -15.39
N VAL A 634 31.42 20.60 -14.45
CA VAL A 634 30.52 21.74 -14.73
C VAL A 634 31.03 23.09 -14.23
N ILE A 635 31.98 23.07 -13.30
CA ILE A 635 32.63 24.25 -12.73
C ILE A 635 34.11 24.25 -13.12
N ASP A 636 34.65 25.41 -13.49
CA ASP A 636 36.08 25.61 -13.71
C ASP A 636 36.55 26.89 -12.99
N LEU A 637 37.21 26.70 -11.85
CA LEU A 637 37.84 27.77 -11.08
C LEU A 637 39.33 27.93 -11.38
N TYR A 638 39.91 26.98 -12.11
CA TYR A 638 41.36 26.80 -12.16
C TYR A 638 41.99 27.34 -13.44
N SER A 639 41.19 27.54 -14.49
CA SER A 639 41.68 28.09 -15.76
C SER A 639 41.52 29.61 -15.91
N ASP A 640 42.47 30.22 -16.61
CA ASP A 640 42.43 31.63 -16.96
C ASP A 640 41.57 31.87 -18.22
N LYS A 641 40.61 32.81 -18.13
CA LYS A 641 39.64 33.12 -19.20
C LYS A 641 40.27 33.47 -20.56
N LEU A 642 41.50 33.99 -20.58
CA LEU A 642 42.14 34.54 -21.78
C LEU A 642 42.89 33.50 -22.63
N GLU A 643 43.31 32.36 -22.06
CA GLU A 643 44.07 31.33 -22.79
C GLU A 643 43.17 30.34 -23.54
N ASN A 644 41.89 30.21 -23.14
CA ASN A 644 41.00 29.14 -23.59
C ASN A 644 40.25 29.39 -24.91
N ASN A 645 40.11 30.63 -25.34
CA ASN A 645 39.25 30.93 -26.50
C ASN A 645 39.81 30.44 -27.85
N ASN A 646 41.09 30.10 -27.92
CA ASN A 646 41.77 29.73 -29.16
C ASN A 646 42.01 28.21 -29.32
N ASP A 647 41.80 27.40 -28.28
CA ASP A 647 42.01 25.95 -28.31
C ASP A 647 40.68 25.20 -28.45
N LEU A 648 40.47 24.55 -29.60
CA LEU A 648 39.24 23.80 -29.92
C LEU A 648 39.02 22.57 -29.04
N SER A 649 40.05 22.12 -28.30
CA SER A 649 39.97 20.97 -27.39
C SER A 649 39.44 21.31 -26.00
N ILE A 650 39.28 22.60 -25.66
CA ILE A 650 38.84 23.09 -24.35
C ILE A 650 37.40 23.62 -24.44
N GLU A 651 36.57 23.29 -23.45
CA GLU A 651 35.22 23.84 -23.35
C GLU A 651 35.25 25.32 -22.96
N LYS A 652 34.36 26.10 -23.56
CA LYS A 652 34.17 27.50 -23.19
C LYS A 652 33.55 27.60 -21.80
N GLN A 653 33.82 28.70 -21.09
CA GLN A 653 33.21 28.98 -19.79
C GLN A 653 32.87 30.45 -19.58
N VAL A 654 31.76 30.72 -18.88
CA VAL A 654 31.35 32.07 -18.45
C VAL A 654 31.01 32.03 -16.97
N ASP A 655 31.53 33.00 -16.22
CA ASP A 655 31.35 33.12 -14.77
C ASP A 655 31.72 31.82 -14.00
N ASN A 656 32.76 31.12 -14.47
CA ASN A 656 33.27 29.83 -13.95
C ASN A 656 32.37 28.61 -14.20
N ILE A 657 31.30 28.74 -14.99
CA ILE A 657 30.45 27.63 -15.41
C ILE A 657 30.78 27.22 -16.84
N VAL A 658 31.00 25.93 -17.07
CA VAL A 658 31.35 25.34 -18.36
C VAL A 658 30.13 25.32 -19.30
N GLU A 659 30.35 25.52 -20.60
CA GLU A 659 29.29 25.45 -21.62
C GLU A 659 28.57 24.10 -21.62
N ASN A 660 27.27 24.10 -21.92
CA ASN A 660 26.38 22.94 -21.98
C ASN A 660 26.26 22.17 -20.65
N SER A 661 26.64 22.80 -19.53
CA SER A 661 26.49 22.23 -18.20
C SER A 661 25.01 22.06 -17.84
N PRO A 662 24.59 20.90 -17.30
CA PRO A 662 23.22 20.71 -16.85
C PRO A 662 22.93 21.58 -15.62
N ILE A 663 21.76 22.23 -15.63
CA ILE A 663 21.28 23.14 -14.58
C ILE A 663 19.97 22.60 -14.03
N PHE A 664 19.72 22.78 -12.73
CA PHE A 664 18.45 22.46 -12.11
C PHE A 664 18.03 23.57 -11.13
N GLY A 665 16.73 23.63 -10.88
CA GLY A 665 16.18 24.50 -9.85
C GLY A 665 16.09 23.83 -8.50
N ASP A 666 16.43 24.59 -7.46
CA ASP A 666 16.48 24.15 -6.08
C ASP A 666 15.97 25.25 -5.13
N PHE A 667 15.82 24.93 -3.85
CA PHE A 667 15.12 25.74 -2.86
C PHE A 667 15.92 25.89 -1.56
N VAL A 668 15.79 27.05 -0.92
CA VAL A 668 16.29 27.30 0.44
C VAL A 668 15.13 27.26 1.41
N ILE A 669 15.25 26.45 2.47
CA ILE A 669 14.19 26.14 3.43
C ILE A 669 14.67 26.51 4.83
N ASN A 670 13.82 27.17 5.62
CA ASN A 670 14.12 27.48 7.01
C ASN A 670 13.85 26.30 7.97
N ASN A 671 14.12 26.49 9.26
CA ASN A 671 13.91 25.47 10.29
C ASN A 671 12.43 25.13 10.52
N SER A 672 11.50 26.02 10.15
CA SER A 672 10.05 25.77 10.22
C SER A 672 9.52 24.99 9.01
N GLY A 673 10.31 24.86 7.93
CA GLY A 673 9.91 24.15 6.70
C GLY A 673 9.32 25.05 5.61
N GLU A 674 9.47 26.36 5.71
CA GLU A 674 9.02 27.33 4.70
C GLU A 674 10.14 27.60 3.68
N ILE A 675 9.74 27.72 2.40
CA ILE A 675 10.65 28.03 1.30
C ILE A 675 10.88 29.55 1.26
N ILE A 676 12.13 29.98 1.47
CA ILE A 676 12.52 31.40 1.50
C ILE A 676 12.98 31.90 0.13
N LYS A 677 13.62 31.02 -0.66
CA LYS A 677 14.24 31.39 -1.94
C LYS A 677 14.24 30.17 -2.88
N SER A 678 14.11 30.43 -4.18
CA SER A 678 14.33 29.45 -5.24
C SER A 678 15.44 29.95 -6.16
N PHE A 679 16.31 29.07 -6.63
CA PHE A 679 17.45 29.43 -7.47
C PHE A 679 17.85 28.31 -8.42
N LEU A 680 18.62 28.65 -9.45
CA LEU A 680 19.14 27.72 -10.44
C LEU A 680 20.64 27.50 -10.25
N ARG A 681 21.07 26.23 -10.20
CA ARG A 681 22.48 25.87 -10.04
C ARG A 681 22.91 24.74 -10.98
N PRO A 682 24.22 24.60 -11.25
CA PRO A 682 24.77 23.41 -11.88
C PRO A 682 24.51 22.15 -11.06
N TYR A 683 24.38 21.02 -11.76
CA TYR A 683 24.31 19.69 -11.16
C TYR A 683 25.50 19.43 -10.23
N TYR A 684 25.28 18.62 -9.19
CA TYR A 684 26.32 18.22 -8.25
C TYR A 684 27.38 17.36 -8.93
N GLN A 685 28.64 17.76 -8.83
CA GLN A 685 29.76 16.99 -9.37
C GLN A 685 30.07 15.78 -8.47
N LEU A 686 30.05 14.56 -9.02
CA LEU A 686 30.32 13.36 -8.22
C LEU A 686 31.73 13.33 -7.62
N ARG A 687 32.70 14.00 -8.25
CA ARG A 687 34.06 14.22 -7.72
C ARG A 687 34.07 14.88 -6.34
N ASN A 688 33.06 15.70 -6.03
CA ASN A 688 32.97 16.45 -4.78
C ASN A 688 32.25 15.68 -3.66
N LEU A 689 31.68 14.50 -3.98
CA LEU A 689 31.14 13.59 -2.97
C LEU A 689 32.31 12.83 -2.33
N LYS A 690 32.68 13.24 -1.12
CA LYS A 690 33.87 12.78 -0.39
C LYS A 690 33.52 11.77 0.69
N LEU A 691 34.47 10.87 0.96
CA LEU A 691 34.43 9.90 2.05
C LEU A 691 35.60 10.16 3.01
N PHE A 692 35.31 10.38 4.29
CA PHE A 692 36.30 10.65 5.33
C PHE A 692 36.55 9.41 6.19
N ILE A 693 37.79 8.94 6.23
CA ILE A 693 38.24 7.77 6.99
C ILE A 693 39.31 8.19 8.00
N PRO A 694 39.18 7.93 9.30
CA PRO A 694 40.21 8.32 10.27
C PRO A 694 41.44 7.42 10.20
N ILE A 695 42.62 8.03 10.36
CA ILE A 695 43.90 7.32 10.43
C ILE A 695 44.04 6.80 11.86
N SER A 696 43.68 5.53 12.07
CA SER A 696 43.69 4.90 13.40
C SER A 696 44.04 3.41 13.31
N ASN A 697 44.48 2.82 14.43
CA ASN A 697 44.85 1.40 14.50
C ASN A 697 43.64 0.45 14.39
N GLU A 698 42.42 0.94 14.59
CA GLU A 698 41.19 0.14 14.50
C GLU A 698 40.71 -0.07 13.05
N ILE A 699 41.14 0.80 12.12
CA ILE A 699 40.67 0.82 10.73
C ILE A 699 41.79 0.42 9.79
N SER A 700 41.47 -0.36 8.75
CA SER A 700 42.43 -0.66 7.67
C SER A 700 42.57 0.53 6.68
N TRP A 701 42.94 1.70 7.19
CA TRP A 701 42.96 2.96 6.40
C TRP A 701 43.96 2.90 5.23
N GLU A 702 45.04 2.12 5.35
CA GLU A 702 46.01 1.89 4.26
C GLU A 702 45.36 1.17 3.08
N ASP A 703 44.48 0.19 3.32
CA ASP A 703 43.74 -0.49 2.26
C ASP A 703 42.81 0.50 1.54
N PHE A 704 42.14 1.38 2.30
CA PHE A 704 41.31 2.45 1.73
C PHE A 704 42.12 3.38 0.82
N ALA A 705 43.31 3.80 1.26
CA ALA A 705 44.21 4.62 0.45
C ALA A 705 44.66 3.88 -0.82
N LYS A 706 45.15 2.64 -0.72
CA LYS A 706 45.60 1.83 -1.87
C LYS A 706 44.50 1.59 -2.90
N TYR A 707 43.26 1.37 -2.45
CA TYR A 707 42.14 1.09 -3.35
C TYR A 707 41.67 2.35 -4.08
N SER A 708 41.92 3.53 -3.52
CA SER A 708 41.56 4.82 -4.11
C SER A 708 42.46 5.23 -5.29
N LEU A 709 43.63 4.60 -5.41
CA LEU A 709 44.63 4.92 -6.43
C LEU A 709 44.41 4.10 -7.72
N GLY A 710 44.99 4.55 -8.84
CA GLY A 710 45.01 3.79 -10.09
C GLY A 710 45.80 2.48 -9.97
N TRP A 711 45.29 1.39 -10.54
CA TRP A 711 45.96 0.08 -10.60
C TRP A 711 46.29 -0.22 -12.06
N GLY A 712 47.58 -0.32 -12.40
CA GLY A 712 48.03 -0.69 -13.76
C GLY A 712 48.17 -2.21 -13.92
N ASN A 713 47.73 -2.78 -15.04
CA ASN A 713 47.84 -4.22 -15.36
C ASN A 713 47.40 -5.16 -14.22
N ASN A 714 46.30 -4.81 -13.53
CA ASN A 714 45.76 -5.53 -12.38
C ASN A 714 46.72 -5.66 -11.17
N LYS A 715 47.83 -4.90 -11.12
CA LYS A 715 48.78 -4.90 -10.00
C LYS A 715 48.49 -3.75 -9.04
N GLU A 716 48.70 -4.00 -7.75
CA GLU A 716 48.61 -2.98 -6.71
C GLU A 716 49.61 -1.83 -7.00
N PRO A 717 49.24 -0.58 -6.68
CA PRO A 717 50.13 0.57 -6.83
C PRO A 717 51.35 0.45 -5.91
N ASN A 718 52.53 0.83 -6.41
CA ASN A 718 53.75 0.93 -5.59
C ASN A 718 53.54 1.91 -4.42
N ASP A 719 54.29 1.73 -3.33
CA ASP A 719 54.19 2.51 -2.08
C ASP A 719 54.62 3.99 -2.20
N ASP A 720 54.94 4.49 -3.41
CA ASP A 720 55.18 5.91 -3.72
C ASP A 720 54.04 6.83 -3.24
N TRP A 721 52.84 6.28 -3.02
CA TRP A 721 51.70 7.05 -2.58
C TRP A 721 51.85 7.59 -1.16
N LYS A 722 52.60 6.90 -0.30
CA LYS A 722 52.85 7.30 1.10
C LYS A 722 53.65 8.60 1.16
N THR A 723 54.69 8.71 0.34
CA THR A 723 55.55 9.92 0.29
C THR A 723 54.86 11.11 -0.36
N ASN A 724 53.92 10.87 -1.27
CA ASN A 724 53.12 11.91 -1.90
C ASN A 724 51.95 12.38 -1.04
N LEU A 725 51.48 11.57 -0.09
CA LEU A 725 50.35 11.88 0.78
C LEU A 725 50.60 13.11 1.68
N ASP A 726 51.85 13.31 2.11
CA ASP A 726 52.25 14.42 2.96
C ASP A 726 52.60 15.70 2.16
N LYS A 727 52.59 15.64 0.82
CA LYS A 727 52.84 16.80 -0.04
C LYS A 727 51.55 17.60 -0.27
N ASN A 728 51.65 18.92 -0.10
CA ASN A 728 50.51 19.84 -0.23
C ASN A 728 50.53 20.64 -1.55
N ASP A 729 51.45 20.35 -2.47
CA ASP A 729 51.58 21.10 -3.73
C ASP A 729 50.48 20.75 -4.74
N GLN A 730 50.02 21.75 -5.49
CA GLN A 730 48.90 21.61 -6.42
C GLN A 730 49.14 20.55 -7.52
N LYS A 731 50.40 20.34 -7.92
CA LYS A 731 50.80 19.33 -8.91
C LYS A 731 50.61 17.92 -8.35
N THR A 732 51.07 17.64 -7.14
CA THR A 732 50.82 16.34 -6.50
C THR A 732 49.32 16.12 -6.29
N ARG A 733 48.60 17.18 -5.90
CA ARG A 733 47.16 17.14 -5.59
C ARG A 733 46.26 16.90 -6.79
N GLU A 734 46.42 17.63 -7.88
CA GLU A 734 45.48 17.57 -9.03
C GLU A 734 45.93 16.58 -10.11
N TYR A 735 47.22 16.22 -10.14
CA TYR A 735 47.80 15.37 -11.19
C TYR A 735 48.26 14.00 -10.67
N ILE A 736 49.00 13.92 -9.56
CA ILE A 736 49.57 12.65 -9.08
C ILE A 736 48.54 11.83 -8.27
N GLN A 737 47.78 12.49 -7.38
CA GLN A 737 46.83 11.85 -6.46
C GLN A 737 45.50 12.62 -6.32
N PRO A 738 44.73 12.83 -7.41
CA PRO A 738 43.49 13.60 -7.35
C PRO A 738 42.39 12.97 -6.48
N ALA A 739 42.45 11.67 -6.23
CA ALA A 739 41.44 10.94 -5.46
C ALA A 739 41.67 10.91 -3.93
N LEU A 740 42.84 11.34 -3.43
CA LEU A 740 43.25 11.12 -2.04
C LEU A 740 43.82 12.39 -1.41
N LYS A 741 43.45 12.70 -0.16
CA LYS A 741 43.99 13.82 0.63
C LYS A 741 44.14 13.45 2.11
N LYS A 742 45.25 13.85 2.71
CA LYS A 742 45.43 13.80 4.17
C LYS A 742 45.03 15.14 4.78
N LEU A 743 44.27 15.09 5.87
CA LEU A 743 43.73 16.24 6.58
C LEU A 743 43.99 16.14 8.08
N LYS A 744 44.25 17.29 8.70
CA LYS A 744 44.26 17.41 10.17
C LYS A 744 42.82 17.42 10.71
N SER A 745 42.61 16.98 11.96
CA SER A 745 41.29 16.95 12.61
C SER A 745 40.55 18.30 12.63
N GLU A 746 41.29 19.41 12.64
CA GLU A 746 40.75 20.79 12.56
C GLU A 746 40.12 21.10 11.18
N GLN A 747 40.63 20.48 10.12
CA GLN A 747 40.15 20.65 8.74
C GLN A 747 38.96 19.75 8.41
N VAL A 748 38.52 18.91 9.36
CA VAL A 748 37.44 17.95 9.18
C VAL A 748 36.17 18.46 9.86
N PRO A 749 35.00 18.35 9.20
CA PRO A 749 33.73 18.76 9.77
C PRO A 749 33.40 18.09 11.11
N LEU A 750 32.71 18.80 12.00
CA LEU A 750 32.32 18.34 13.32
C LEU A 750 31.38 17.12 13.27
N SER A 751 30.48 17.07 12.30
CA SER A 751 29.57 15.93 12.08
C SER A 751 30.31 14.61 11.85
N VAL A 752 31.38 14.65 11.02
CA VAL A 752 32.27 13.51 10.74
C VAL A 752 32.99 13.08 12.02
N LYS A 753 33.56 14.03 12.76
CA LYS A 753 34.27 13.76 14.02
C LYS A 753 33.35 13.09 15.04
N ASN A 754 32.16 13.65 15.26
CA ASN A 754 31.16 13.10 16.18
C ASN A 754 30.74 11.68 15.78
N ALA A 755 30.51 11.45 14.49
CA ALA A 755 30.08 10.15 14.00
C ALA A 755 31.16 9.07 14.16
N TRP A 756 32.44 9.38 13.87
CA TRP A 756 33.54 8.42 14.09
C TRP A 756 33.82 8.16 15.57
N ASN A 757 33.75 9.19 16.43
CA ASN A 757 33.87 9.03 17.89
C ASN A 757 32.77 8.13 18.48
N SER A 758 31.63 7.98 17.79
CA SER A 758 30.57 7.08 18.21
C SER A 758 30.86 5.61 17.94
N VAL A 759 31.69 5.31 16.93
CA VAL A 759 31.95 3.94 16.46
C VAL A 759 33.29 3.40 16.99
N LEU A 760 34.28 4.27 17.18
CA LEU A 760 35.62 3.92 17.64
C LEU A 760 35.73 3.85 19.17
N THR A 761 36.68 3.06 19.67
CA THR A 761 36.95 2.95 21.10
C THR A 761 37.97 3.98 21.57
N ASN A 762 38.92 4.38 20.72
CA ASN A 762 39.82 5.49 20.99
C ASN A 762 39.24 6.84 20.53
N ASN A 763 39.08 7.79 21.45
CA ASN A 763 38.45 9.09 21.21
C ASN A 763 39.42 10.18 20.68
N GLN A 764 40.73 9.91 20.58
CA GLN A 764 41.72 10.88 20.12
C GLN A 764 42.18 10.57 18.69
N ILE A 765 41.50 11.18 17.71
CA ILE A 765 41.82 11.07 16.29
C ILE A 765 42.42 12.40 15.82
N ASN A 766 43.69 12.37 15.40
CA ASN A 766 44.43 13.57 15.00
C ASN A 766 44.37 13.83 13.48
N GLU A 767 44.24 12.78 12.68
CA GLU A 767 44.33 12.85 11.22
C GLU A 767 43.25 12.01 10.53
N TYR A 768 42.81 12.49 9.36
CA TYR A 768 41.81 11.86 8.51
C TYR A 768 42.30 11.77 7.07
N LEU A 769 41.80 10.75 6.39
CA LEU A 769 41.95 10.52 4.97
C LEU A 769 40.65 10.92 4.26
N GLU A 770 40.71 11.93 3.40
CA GLU A 770 39.64 12.29 2.48
C GLU A 770 39.86 11.55 1.16
N ILE A 771 38.84 10.80 0.74
CA ILE A 771 38.82 10.02 -0.48
C ILE A 771 37.73 10.60 -1.40
N ARG A 772 38.00 10.69 -2.70
CA ARG A 772 37.00 10.97 -3.75
C ARG A 772 36.58 9.66 -4.42
N PRO A 773 35.61 8.93 -3.84
CA PRO A 773 35.27 7.58 -4.29
C PRO A 773 34.77 7.52 -5.74
N TYR A 774 34.14 8.58 -6.25
CA TYR A 774 33.48 8.61 -7.56
C TYR A 774 34.22 9.40 -8.65
N ASP A 775 35.47 9.81 -8.42
CA ASP A 775 36.26 10.61 -9.36
C ASP A 775 36.83 9.76 -10.51
N PHE A 776 36.52 10.14 -11.77
CA PHE A 776 37.04 9.49 -12.99
C PHE A 776 38.28 10.16 -13.58
N SER A 777 38.87 11.17 -12.93
CA SER A 777 40.05 11.89 -13.47
C SER A 777 41.29 11.00 -13.70
N ILE A 778 41.32 9.76 -13.17
CA ILE A 778 42.45 8.84 -13.25
C ILE A 778 42.16 7.70 -14.24
N GLU A 779 42.75 7.73 -15.45
CA GLU A 779 42.84 6.53 -16.30
C GLU A 779 43.87 5.52 -15.75
N GLN A 780 43.59 4.22 -15.95
CA GLN A 780 44.22 3.10 -15.24
C GLN A 780 45.66 2.76 -15.66
N GLU A 781 46.22 3.35 -16.71
CA GLU A 781 47.58 3.04 -17.16
C GLU A 781 48.52 4.22 -16.99
N ARG A 782 49.42 4.09 -16.00
CA ARG A 782 50.54 5.01 -15.72
C ARG A 782 51.46 5.26 -16.93
N ARG A 783 51.25 4.62 -18.10
CA ARG A 783 52.21 4.52 -19.20
C ARG A 783 51.69 4.69 -20.64
N ILE A 784 50.38 4.66 -20.93
CA ILE A 784 49.90 4.85 -22.31
C ILE A 784 49.07 6.15 -22.37
N ASP A 785 49.74 7.22 -22.79
CA ASP A 785 49.17 8.55 -23.11
C ASP A 785 48.24 9.20 -22.08
N LYS A 786 48.82 9.79 -21.03
CA LYS A 786 48.59 11.14 -20.47
C LYS A 786 47.24 11.86 -20.73
N ARG A 787 46.11 11.15 -20.72
CA ARG A 787 44.76 11.71 -20.92
C ARG A 787 44.04 11.78 -19.58
N HIS A 788 44.02 12.98 -19.00
CA HIS A 788 43.08 13.27 -17.91
C HIS A 788 41.70 13.42 -18.55
N ILE A 789 40.65 12.86 -17.96
CA ILE A 789 39.30 12.89 -18.57
C ILE A 789 38.68 14.30 -18.49
N TYR A 790 39.02 15.06 -17.44
CA TYR A 790 38.34 16.33 -17.15
C TYR A 790 39.13 17.59 -17.48
N PHE A 791 40.46 17.58 -17.30
CA PHE A 791 41.28 18.80 -17.39
C PHE A 791 42.40 18.67 -18.41
N ALA A 792 42.59 19.72 -19.19
CA ALA A 792 43.81 19.96 -19.95
C ALA A 792 44.84 20.63 -19.03
N PHE A 793 46.12 20.33 -19.23
CA PHE A 793 47.23 20.92 -18.44
C PHE A 793 48.20 21.66 -19.34
N THR A 794 48.94 22.62 -18.78
CA THR A 794 50.06 23.28 -19.48
C THR A 794 51.20 22.31 -19.77
N ASN A 795 52.06 22.64 -20.74
CA ASN A 795 53.30 21.89 -20.99
C ASN A 795 54.09 21.79 -19.67
N ASN A 796 54.43 20.56 -19.25
CA ASN A 796 55.05 20.19 -17.95
C ASN A 796 54.10 19.92 -16.75
N TYR A 797 52.77 19.98 -16.94
CA TYR A 797 51.75 19.63 -15.92
C TYR A 797 51.81 20.47 -14.64
N GLU A 798 52.10 21.76 -14.79
CA GLU A 798 52.21 22.67 -13.64
C GLU A 798 50.88 23.35 -13.30
N LYS A 799 50.06 23.65 -14.31
CA LYS A 799 48.76 24.32 -14.14
C LYS A 799 47.67 23.68 -15.00
N ILE A 800 46.42 23.80 -14.55
CA ILE A 800 45.23 23.40 -15.32
C ILE A 800 44.98 24.48 -16.38
N LYS A 801 44.96 24.08 -17.64
CA LYS A 801 44.68 24.94 -18.79
C LYS A 801 43.17 25.17 -18.96
N GLY A 802 42.34 24.15 -18.75
CA GLY A 802 40.88 24.26 -18.87
C GLY A 802 40.19 22.90 -18.84
N VAL A 803 38.86 22.89 -18.92
CA VAL A 803 38.07 21.66 -18.99
C VAL A 803 38.07 21.09 -20.41
N LEU A 804 38.38 19.80 -20.55
CA LEU A 804 38.44 19.14 -21.86
C LEU A 804 37.05 19.01 -22.49
N LYS A 805 36.98 19.25 -23.80
CA LYS A 805 35.78 19.02 -24.60
C LYS A 805 35.45 17.53 -24.64
N SER A 806 34.26 17.20 -24.17
CA SER A 806 33.78 15.82 -24.10
C SER A 806 33.59 15.24 -25.51
N SER A 807 34.15 14.06 -25.79
CA SER A 807 33.79 13.24 -26.95
C SER A 807 32.70 12.22 -26.55
N PRO A 808 31.44 12.37 -26.99
CA PRO A 808 30.33 11.55 -26.49
C PRO A 808 30.47 10.07 -26.82
N THR A 809 31.09 9.73 -27.95
CA THR A 809 31.32 8.34 -28.39
C THR A 809 32.37 7.65 -27.53
N ILE A 810 33.50 8.33 -27.30
CA ILE A 810 34.58 7.82 -26.42
C ILE A 810 34.10 7.72 -24.97
N ALA A 811 33.33 8.70 -24.49
CA ALA A 811 32.80 8.70 -23.12
C ALA A 811 31.79 7.56 -22.89
N LEU A 812 31.02 7.19 -23.91
CA LEU A 812 30.10 6.06 -23.88
C LEU A 812 30.84 4.70 -23.90
N ASP A 813 31.91 4.57 -24.67
CA ASP A 813 32.70 3.34 -24.71
C ASP A 813 33.56 3.19 -23.44
N ASN A 814 34.09 4.29 -22.90
CA ASN A 814 34.75 4.34 -21.59
C ASN A 814 33.79 4.00 -20.44
N LEU A 815 32.50 4.25 -20.61
CA LEU A 815 31.49 3.85 -19.63
C LEU A 815 31.32 2.33 -19.51
N ILE A 816 31.48 1.62 -20.63
CA ILE A 816 31.37 0.16 -20.71
C ILE A 816 32.67 -0.49 -20.22
N LEU A 817 33.83 0.08 -20.56
CA LEU A 817 35.15 -0.51 -20.28
C LEU A 817 35.75 -0.09 -18.91
N ASN A 818 35.48 1.14 -18.46
CA ASN A 818 36.12 1.78 -17.30
C ASN A 818 35.12 2.35 -16.26
N GLY A 819 33.81 2.26 -16.52
CA GLY A 819 32.81 3.18 -15.99
C GLY A 819 32.43 3.09 -14.51
N SER A 820 33.06 2.25 -13.70
CA SER A 820 32.82 2.30 -12.24
C SER A 820 33.82 3.22 -11.58
N ALA A 821 33.35 4.13 -10.71
CA ALA A 821 34.12 4.73 -9.63
C ALA A 821 35.15 3.72 -9.10
N LEU A 822 36.40 3.84 -9.56
CA LEU A 822 37.36 2.73 -9.57
C LEU A 822 37.62 2.18 -8.16
N PHE A 823 37.58 3.10 -7.19
CA PHE A 823 37.61 2.81 -5.78
C PHE A 823 36.42 1.94 -5.33
N TYR A 824 35.18 2.39 -5.57
CA TYR A 824 33.99 1.78 -4.99
C TYR A 824 33.75 0.35 -5.51
N ARG A 825 34.04 0.09 -6.80
CA ARG A 825 33.96 -1.28 -7.36
C ARG A 825 34.96 -2.23 -6.70
N ARG A 826 36.21 -1.78 -6.50
CA ARG A 826 37.25 -2.57 -5.83
C ARG A 826 36.92 -2.75 -4.36
N ALA A 827 36.42 -1.69 -3.72
CA ALA A 827 36.10 -1.69 -2.31
C ALA A 827 35.07 -2.76 -1.94
N LEU A 828 34.12 -3.06 -2.83
CA LEU A 828 33.10 -4.10 -2.64
C LEU A 828 33.56 -5.53 -3.00
N GLY A 829 34.81 -5.72 -3.46
CA GLY A 829 35.37 -7.04 -3.79
C GLY A 829 34.78 -7.69 -5.04
N LYS A 830 34.31 -6.91 -6.02
CA LYS A 830 33.70 -7.44 -7.26
C LYS A 830 34.71 -7.82 -8.36
N ARG A 831 36.02 -7.66 -8.12
CA ARG A 831 37.09 -8.05 -9.05
C ARG A 831 37.76 -9.31 -8.53
N GLN A 832 38.06 -10.26 -9.42
CA GLN A 832 38.74 -11.50 -9.06
C GLN A 832 40.05 -11.19 -8.30
N ASN A 833 40.30 -11.91 -7.21
CA ASN A 833 41.50 -11.83 -6.36
C ASN A 833 41.72 -10.52 -5.58
N ILE A 834 40.70 -9.66 -5.42
CA ILE A 834 40.79 -8.44 -4.59
C ILE A 834 39.81 -8.56 -3.41
N PRO A 835 40.29 -8.59 -2.15
CA PRO A 835 39.41 -8.69 -0.98
C PRO A 835 38.55 -7.43 -0.81
N ALA A 836 37.30 -7.61 -0.38
CA ALA A 836 36.42 -6.47 -0.09
C ALA A 836 36.88 -5.72 1.17
N ILE A 837 36.93 -4.39 1.09
CA ILE A 837 37.10 -3.48 2.24
C ILE A 837 35.78 -2.86 2.69
N LEU A 838 34.74 -2.97 1.86
CA LEU A 838 33.36 -2.58 2.14
C LEU A 838 32.42 -3.77 1.90
N LYS A 839 31.50 -4.02 2.83
CA LYS A 839 30.51 -5.10 2.72
C LYS A 839 29.11 -4.59 3.09
N LEU A 840 28.07 -5.16 2.49
CA LEU A 840 26.68 -4.82 2.80
C LEU A 840 26.04 -5.94 3.61
N GLU A 841 25.60 -5.64 4.82
CA GLU A 841 24.94 -6.60 5.72
C GLU A 841 23.75 -5.97 6.45
N ASN A 842 22.80 -6.81 6.85
CA ASN A 842 21.67 -6.41 7.67
C ASN A 842 22.08 -6.43 9.15
N SER A 843 22.27 -5.26 9.74
CA SER A 843 22.80 -5.10 11.10
C SER A 843 21.91 -4.16 11.93
N LYS A 844 22.16 -4.12 13.25
CA LYS A 844 21.41 -3.24 14.17
C LYS A 844 21.80 -1.79 13.89
N VAL A 845 20.81 -0.92 13.76
CA VAL A 845 21.03 0.52 13.58
C VAL A 845 21.68 1.09 14.83
N ASN A 846 22.84 1.72 14.66
CA ASN A 846 23.57 2.43 15.70
C ASN A 846 23.41 3.94 15.52
N TYR A 847 23.27 4.66 16.62
CA TYR A 847 23.14 6.12 16.66
C TYR A 847 24.45 6.75 17.16
N VAL A 848 24.69 8.01 16.79
CA VAL A 848 25.86 8.77 17.28
C VAL A 848 25.75 8.96 18.80
N ASN A 849 24.53 9.16 19.30
CA ASN A 849 24.21 9.15 20.72
C ASN A 849 24.31 7.72 21.29
N LYS A 850 25.45 7.41 21.91
CA LYS A 850 25.71 6.10 22.53
C LYS A 850 24.65 5.76 23.59
N ASN A 851 24.14 4.53 23.54
CA ASN A 851 23.16 3.97 24.50
C ASN A 851 21.78 4.65 24.54
N LEU A 852 21.38 5.35 23.47
CA LEU A 852 20.03 5.93 23.35
C LEU A 852 18.95 4.83 23.46
N LYS A 853 18.02 5.00 24.40
CA LYS A 853 16.85 4.11 24.57
C LYS A 853 15.62 4.72 23.92
N ILE A 854 14.86 3.91 23.17
CA ILE A 854 13.64 4.38 22.47
C ILE A 854 12.41 3.74 23.10
N LYS A 855 11.45 4.55 23.54
CA LYS A 855 10.19 4.12 24.16
C LYS A 855 9.00 4.67 23.39
N LEU A 856 8.03 3.82 23.08
CA LEU A 856 6.75 4.23 22.48
C LEU A 856 5.76 4.55 23.61
N LYS A 857 5.22 5.76 23.60
CA LYS A 857 4.17 6.20 24.53
C LYS A 857 2.83 6.17 23.82
N ASN A 858 1.94 5.28 24.27
CA ASN A 858 0.58 5.21 23.76
C ASN A 858 -0.18 6.51 24.08
N VAL A 859 -0.68 7.17 23.04
CA VAL A 859 -1.46 8.40 23.10
C VAL A 859 -2.96 8.13 22.90
N GLY A 860 -3.30 7.07 22.17
CA GLY A 860 -4.67 6.69 21.90
C GLY A 860 -4.77 5.43 21.04
N VAL A 861 -5.99 4.93 20.89
CA VAL A 861 -6.27 3.72 20.13
C VAL A 861 -7.09 4.07 18.90
N SER A 862 -6.66 3.58 17.73
CA SER A 862 -7.40 3.73 16.47
C SER A 862 -8.16 2.45 16.15
N ASP A 863 -9.40 2.61 15.67
CA ASP A 863 -10.28 1.55 15.16
C ASP A 863 -9.81 1.02 13.79
N ILE A 864 -8.56 0.59 13.70
CA ILE A 864 -7.96 -0.05 12.53
C ILE A 864 -7.69 -1.51 12.89
N TYR A 865 -8.16 -2.42 12.04
CA TYR A 865 -8.13 -3.87 12.25
C TYR A 865 -7.11 -4.55 11.32
N GLY A 866 -6.83 -5.84 11.57
CA GLY A 866 -5.92 -6.62 10.72
C GLY A 866 -4.54 -6.80 11.35
N LYS A 867 -3.47 -6.26 10.74
CA LYS A 867 -2.11 -6.41 11.30
C LYS A 867 -1.91 -5.47 12.48
N SER A 868 -1.05 -5.88 13.43
CA SER A 868 -0.70 -5.06 14.60
C SER A 868 0.26 -3.95 14.23
N TYR A 869 -0.19 -2.69 14.34
CA TYR A 869 0.59 -1.52 13.99
C TYR A 869 0.64 -0.49 15.13
N ALA A 870 1.83 0.08 15.34
CA ALA A 870 2.02 1.32 16.07
C ALA A 870 2.21 2.45 15.05
N ILE A 871 1.27 3.38 14.97
CA ILE A 871 1.33 4.54 14.08
C ILE A 871 2.15 5.63 14.76
N VAL A 872 3.15 6.13 14.05
CA VAL A 872 4.08 7.17 14.52
C VAL A 872 4.29 8.22 13.41
N ASP A 873 4.86 9.36 13.76
CA ASP A 873 5.34 10.34 12.77
C ASP A 873 6.43 9.72 11.87
N SER A 874 6.31 9.91 10.55
CA SER A 874 7.22 9.32 9.56
C SER A 874 8.67 9.78 9.74
N ASP A 875 8.92 11.02 10.18
CA ASP A 875 10.27 11.51 10.48
C ASP A 875 10.90 10.67 11.62
N LEU A 876 10.13 10.38 12.66
CA LEU A 876 10.57 9.54 13.79
C LEU A 876 10.78 8.09 13.37
N ALA A 877 9.87 7.52 12.58
CA ALA A 877 10.02 6.17 12.04
C ALA A 877 11.30 6.04 11.20
N ASN A 878 11.58 7.03 10.34
CA ASN A 878 12.80 7.07 9.54
C ASN A 878 14.05 7.08 10.42
N MET A 879 14.10 7.97 11.41
CA MET A 879 15.24 8.04 12.33
C MET A 879 15.44 6.72 13.09
N ILE A 880 14.37 6.10 13.60
CA ILE A 880 14.45 4.80 14.30
C ILE A 880 14.92 3.68 13.36
N TYR A 881 14.47 3.69 12.10
CA TYR A 881 14.84 2.67 11.11
C TYR A 881 16.23 2.90 10.50
N GLY A 882 16.89 4.01 10.86
CA GLY A 882 18.18 4.40 10.33
C GLY A 882 18.09 5.06 8.95
N TYR A 883 16.93 5.51 8.49
CA TYR A 883 16.79 6.39 7.34
C TYR A 883 17.05 7.85 7.69
N ASP A 884 17.24 8.69 6.67
CA ASP A 884 17.29 10.13 6.84
C ASP A 884 15.87 10.75 6.74
N ILE A 885 15.70 11.97 7.22
CA ILE A 885 14.41 12.70 7.22
C ILE A 885 14.27 13.67 6.05
N SER A 886 15.23 13.67 5.13
CA SER A 886 15.21 14.49 3.93
C SER A 886 14.00 14.21 3.04
N ARG A 887 13.46 15.29 2.45
CA ARG A 887 12.25 15.29 1.63
C ARG A 887 12.54 15.83 0.24
N SER A 888 11.84 15.30 -0.76
CA SER A 888 11.94 15.70 -2.15
C SER A 888 11.02 16.87 -2.46
N ILE A 889 11.56 17.95 -3.00
CA ILE A 889 10.81 19.12 -3.47
C ILE A 889 11.04 19.25 -4.96
N ASN A 890 10.10 18.73 -5.74
CA ASN A 890 10.19 18.77 -7.19
C ASN A 890 10.02 20.20 -7.70
N TYR A 891 10.92 20.61 -8.58
CA TYR A 891 10.81 21.86 -9.31
C TYR A 891 9.84 21.70 -10.49
N ASP A 892 9.03 22.72 -10.78
CA ASP A 892 8.10 22.73 -11.90
C ASP A 892 8.77 23.29 -13.17
N TYR A 893 9.34 22.38 -13.96
CA TYR A 893 9.90 22.71 -15.27
C TYR A 893 8.80 22.84 -16.33
N LYS A 894 8.20 24.03 -16.46
CA LYS A 894 7.30 24.37 -17.57
C LYS A 894 8.04 25.11 -18.67
N PRO A 895 8.48 24.45 -19.74
CA PRO A 895 9.17 25.12 -20.85
C PRO A 895 8.35 26.16 -21.63
N PHE A 896 7.01 26.08 -21.58
CA PHE A 896 6.13 27.03 -22.26
C PHE A 896 5.22 27.75 -21.27
N ASP A 897 5.07 29.07 -21.45
CA ASP A 897 4.07 29.86 -20.76
C ASP A 897 2.72 29.73 -21.49
N THR A 898 1.90 28.80 -21.02
CA THR A 898 0.56 28.53 -21.57
C THR A 898 -0.52 29.48 -21.06
N SER A 899 -0.18 30.51 -20.27
CA SER A 899 -1.16 31.48 -19.76
C SER A 899 -1.73 32.38 -20.86
N LYS A 900 -0.97 32.60 -21.94
CA LYS A 900 -1.35 33.47 -23.07
C LYS A 900 -0.98 32.82 -24.40
N ILE A 901 -1.98 32.61 -25.26
CA ILE A 901 -1.78 32.17 -26.64
C ILE A 901 -1.27 33.36 -27.46
N ILE A 902 -0.17 33.17 -28.20
CA ILE A 902 0.45 34.23 -29.02
C ILE A 902 -0.16 34.26 -30.41
N THR A 903 -0.12 33.14 -31.12
CA THR A 903 -0.85 32.96 -32.38
C THR A 903 -1.72 31.72 -32.30
N LYS A 904 -2.96 31.87 -32.76
CA LYS A 904 -3.88 30.76 -32.99
C LYS A 904 -3.76 30.38 -34.45
N ASN A 905 -2.86 29.46 -34.79
CA ASN A 905 -2.72 28.98 -36.17
C ASN A 905 -3.85 27.99 -36.51
N GLN A 906 -3.95 27.57 -37.78
CA GLN A 906 -5.02 26.68 -38.24
C GLN A 906 -4.95 25.28 -37.60
N LEU A 907 -3.75 24.78 -37.26
CA LEU A 907 -3.55 23.45 -36.69
C LEU A 907 -3.00 23.44 -35.25
N PHE A 908 -2.17 24.43 -34.88
CA PHE A 908 -1.50 24.45 -33.56
C PHE A 908 -1.55 25.83 -32.89
N ASN A 909 -1.72 25.84 -31.57
CA ASN A 909 -1.55 27.06 -30.77
C ASN A 909 -0.08 27.29 -30.45
N THR A 910 0.39 28.54 -30.57
CA THR A 910 1.77 28.88 -30.21
C THR A 910 1.86 29.69 -28.92
N TYR A 911 2.95 29.47 -28.19
CA TYR A 911 3.21 30.04 -26.87
C TYR A 911 4.63 30.60 -26.81
N LYS A 912 4.87 31.54 -25.89
CA LYS A 912 6.23 31.98 -25.57
C LYS A 912 6.94 30.92 -24.73
N THR A 913 8.23 30.73 -25.00
CA THR A 913 9.08 29.90 -24.14
C THR A 913 9.35 30.61 -22.82
N THR A 914 9.42 29.83 -21.74
CA THR A 914 9.63 30.34 -20.39
C THR A 914 11.04 30.90 -20.25
N THR A 915 11.15 32.13 -19.74
CA THR A 915 12.44 32.74 -19.38
C THR A 915 12.86 32.29 -17.99
N TRP A 916 13.94 31.52 -17.91
CA TRP A 916 14.45 30.99 -16.64
C TRP A 916 15.25 32.05 -15.89
N GLN A 917 14.69 32.55 -14.79
CA GLN A 917 15.39 33.46 -13.89
C GLN A 917 16.36 32.66 -12.99
N LYS A 918 17.59 33.18 -12.80
CA LYS A 918 18.59 32.54 -11.92
C LYS A 918 18.11 32.42 -10.47
N GLN A 919 17.23 33.32 -10.04
CA GLN A 919 16.69 33.36 -8.69
C GLN A 919 15.33 34.03 -8.61
N ASN A 920 14.48 33.56 -7.68
CA ASN A 920 13.23 34.21 -7.29
C ASN A 920 13.05 34.19 -5.76
N ASN A 921 12.79 35.37 -5.18
CA ASN A 921 12.56 35.61 -3.74
C ASN A 921 11.14 36.04 -3.38
N LEU A 922 10.35 36.55 -4.34
CA LEU A 922 9.03 37.13 -4.04
C LEU A 922 8.04 36.02 -3.65
N ASP A 923 7.97 34.99 -4.48
CA ASP A 923 7.16 33.79 -4.25
C ASP A 923 7.92 32.55 -4.73
N PRO A 924 8.97 32.12 -4.00
CA PRO A 924 9.82 31.01 -4.42
C PRO A 924 9.06 29.67 -4.49
N TRP A 925 7.99 29.53 -3.69
CA TRP A 925 7.14 28.35 -3.68
C TRP A 925 6.35 28.15 -5.00
N ASN A 926 6.15 29.20 -5.82
CA ASN A 926 5.51 29.09 -7.14
C ASN A 926 6.30 28.26 -8.14
N ASN A 927 7.62 28.15 -7.93
CA ASN A 927 8.52 27.35 -8.76
C ASN A 927 8.51 25.85 -8.37
N THR A 928 7.81 25.48 -7.29
CA THR A 928 7.62 24.07 -6.90
C THR A 928 6.50 23.42 -7.71
N TYR A 929 6.52 22.10 -7.84
CA TYR A 929 5.45 21.35 -8.48
C TYR A 929 4.08 21.52 -7.79
N LEU A 930 4.07 21.56 -6.46
CA LEU A 930 2.84 21.65 -5.67
C LEU A 930 2.23 23.06 -5.63
N LYS A 931 3.04 24.11 -5.81
CA LYS A 931 2.62 25.53 -5.82
C LYS A 931 1.80 25.91 -4.58
N THR A 932 2.27 25.52 -3.40
CA THR A 932 1.64 25.90 -2.11
C THR A 932 2.67 26.45 -1.13
N LYS A 933 2.26 27.25 -0.15
CA LYS A 933 3.21 27.74 0.88
C LYS A 933 3.70 26.61 1.80
N ASP A 934 2.83 25.66 2.13
CA ASP A 934 3.14 24.51 2.99
C ASP A 934 3.75 23.31 2.23
N VAL A 935 4.46 23.55 1.11
CA VAL A 935 5.02 22.48 0.23
C VAL A 935 5.73 21.39 1.03
N PHE A 936 6.56 21.79 2.00
CA PHE A 936 7.40 20.87 2.76
C PHE A 936 6.62 19.77 3.49
N ASN A 937 5.45 20.10 4.06
CA ASN A 937 4.61 19.13 4.77
C ASN A 937 3.95 18.10 3.83
N TYR A 938 3.82 18.44 2.54
CA TYR A 938 3.29 17.55 1.50
C TYR A 938 4.39 16.87 0.68
N SER A 939 5.65 17.29 0.87
CA SER A 939 6.80 16.72 0.19
C SER A 939 7.13 15.34 0.75
N PRO A 940 7.30 14.33 -0.12
CA PRO A 940 7.58 12.97 0.31
C PRO A 940 9.04 12.78 0.73
N HIS A 941 9.30 11.86 1.66
CA HIS A 941 10.65 11.44 2.04
C HIS A 941 11.38 10.73 0.90
N TYR A 942 12.68 10.98 0.73
CA TYR A 942 13.50 10.16 -0.18
C TYR A 942 13.64 8.72 0.28
N TYR A 943 13.57 8.51 1.59
CA TYR A 943 13.67 7.21 2.23
C TYR A 943 12.31 6.76 2.73
N TYR A 944 11.84 5.66 2.17
CA TYR A 944 10.57 5.02 2.46
C TYR A 944 10.66 3.56 2.02
N ASN A 945 9.66 2.75 2.36
CA ASN A 945 9.56 1.38 1.88
C ASN A 945 8.12 0.92 1.63
N THR A 946 7.14 1.78 1.89
CA THR A 946 5.72 1.50 1.70
C THR A 946 5.06 2.70 1.03
N ILE A 947 4.16 2.44 0.09
CA ILE A 947 3.30 3.47 -0.54
C ILE A 947 1.84 3.04 -0.36
N PHE A 948 1.01 3.96 0.13
CA PHE A 948 -0.44 3.83 0.15
C PHE A 948 -1.06 4.73 -0.92
N SER A 949 -1.77 4.15 -1.87
CA SER A 949 -2.40 4.91 -2.96
C SER A 949 -3.92 4.92 -2.85
N ASN A 950 -4.51 6.11 -2.95
CA ASN A 950 -5.95 6.32 -2.95
C ASN A 950 -6.58 6.20 -4.35
N THR A 951 -5.81 5.91 -5.40
CA THR A 951 -6.35 5.76 -6.77
C THR A 951 -6.87 4.36 -7.01
N THR A 952 -7.95 4.23 -7.79
CA THR A 952 -8.52 2.92 -8.15
C THR A 952 -7.58 2.15 -9.08
N GLU A 953 -7.11 2.80 -10.14
CA GLU A 953 -6.01 2.32 -10.96
C GLU A 953 -4.70 2.44 -10.18
N PRO A 954 -3.85 1.41 -10.17
CA PRO A 954 -2.56 1.46 -9.48
C PRO A 954 -1.54 2.29 -10.30
N LEU A 955 -1.69 3.61 -10.30
CA LEU A 955 -0.97 4.50 -11.22
C LEU A 955 0.55 4.52 -11.01
N THR A 956 1.06 4.29 -9.80
CA THR A 956 2.51 4.18 -9.53
C THR A 956 3.17 3.12 -10.43
N ILE A 957 2.47 1.99 -10.67
CA ILE A 957 2.97 0.86 -11.46
C ILE A 957 2.51 0.85 -12.90
N THR A 958 1.38 1.48 -13.22
CA THR A 958 0.93 1.59 -14.63
C THR A 958 1.56 2.77 -15.37
N SER A 959 2.14 3.74 -14.65
CA SER A 959 2.82 4.90 -15.24
C SER A 959 4.35 4.79 -15.24
N SER A 960 4.93 3.98 -14.36
CA SER A 960 6.37 3.83 -14.27
C SER A 960 6.78 2.41 -13.92
N VAL A 961 7.82 1.93 -14.61
CA VAL A 961 8.52 0.69 -14.28
C VAL A 961 9.90 1.07 -13.81
N SER A 962 10.13 0.89 -12.51
CA SER A 962 11.44 1.09 -11.92
C SER A 962 12.15 -0.24 -11.70
N ILE A 963 13.38 -0.35 -12.18
CA ILE A 963 14.25 -1.48 -11.90
C ILE A 963 15.33 -1.11 -10.88
N ILE A 964 15.74 -2.09 -10.09
CA ILE A 964 16.78 -1.94 -9.07
C ILE A 964 17.78 -3.08 -9.16
N PRO A 965 19.06 -2.85 -8.84
CA PRO A 965 19.99 -3.93 -8.60
C PRO A 965 19.63 -4.67 -7.30
N GLU A 966 20.05 -5.93 -7.16
CA GLU A 966 19.83 -6.73 -5.94
C GLU A 966 20.31 -6.03 -4.65
N LYS A 967 21.34 -5.18 -4.75
CA LYS A 967 21.87 -4.36 -3.65
C LYS A 967 21.83 -2.88 -4.04
N ARG A 968 21.00 -2.07 -3.37
CA ARG A 968 20.79 -0.62 -3.59
C ARG A 968 21.97 0.26 -3.13
N LEU A 969 23.16 -0.02 -3.66
CA LEU A 969 24.42 0.63 -3.27
C LEU A 969 24.62 2.04 -3.86
N GLY A 970 23.65 2.56 -4.62
CA GLY A 970 23.74 3.90 -5.18
C GLY A 970 24.72 4.07 -6.34
N LEU A 971 25.27 2.97 -6.89
CA LEU A 971 25.84 2.94 -8.24
C LEU A 971 25.25 1.78 -9.05
N ALA A 972 24.58 2.09 -10.15
CA ALA A 972 24.16 1.15 -11.18
C ALA A 972 24.94 1.45 -12.46
N ILE A 973 26.26 1.51 -12.37
CA ILE A 973 27.06 1.54 -13.59
C ILE A 973 26.83 0.21 -14.31
N ILE A 974 26.47 0.31 -15.59
CA ILE A 974 26.05 -0.78 -16.48
C ILE A 974 27.05 -1.97 -16.50
N ASP A 975 28.31 -1.72 -16.13
CA ASP A 975 29.38 -2.72 -16.02
C ASP A 975 29.35 -3.58 -14.72
N LEU A 976 28.55 -3.24 -13.68
CA LEU A 976 28.68 -3.89 -12.37
C LEU A 976 27.93 -5.23 -12.22
N LEU A 977 26.96 -5.56 -13.10
CA LEU A 977 26.11 -6.76 -13.03
C LEU A 977 25.47 -7.05 -14.40
N ASN A 978 25.35 -8.32 -14.77
CA ASN A 978 24.39 -8.74 -15.80
C ASN A 978 23.02 -8.15 -15.47
N LEU A 979 22.35 -7.51 -16.45
CA LEU A 979 20.98 -7.00 -16.26
C LEU A 979 19.95 -8.09 -15.89
N SER A 980 20.32 -9.38 -15.93
CA SER A 980 19.55 -10.47 -15.33
C SER A 980 19.31 -10.32 -13.83
N ASP A 981 20.19 -9.59 -13.14
CA ASP A 981 20.18 -9.49 -11.68
C ASP A 981 19.33 -8.31 -11.18
N TYR A 982 18.77 -7.53 -12.12
CA TYR A 982 17.85 -6.44 -11.82
C TYR A 982 16.43 -6.96 -11.63
N LYS A 983 15.75 -6.41 -10.62
CA LYS A 983 14.36 -6.73 -10.29
C LYS A 983 13.53 -5.47 -10.35
N THR A 984 12.21 -5.62 -10.45
CA THR A 984 11.31 -4.48 -10.24
C THR A 984 11.49 -3.94 -8.83
N ALA A 985 11.46 -2.62 -8.67
CA ALA A 985 11.65 -1.94 -7.39
C ALA A 985 10.61 -2.35 -6.32
N ILE A 986 9.45 -2.79 -6.78
CA ILE A 986 8.31 -3.19 -5.95
C ILE A 986 8.46 -4.66 -5.60
N SER A 987 8.40 -4.96 -4.31
CA SER A 987 8.54 -6.29 -3.75
C SER A 987 7.21 -7.00 -3.54
N ASP A 988 6.17 -6.26 -3.12
CA ASP A 988 4.84 -6.82 -2.84
C ASP A 988 3.74 -5.80 -3.15
N ILE A 989 2.56 -6.28 -3.56
CA ILE A 989 1.43 -5.46 -3.98
C ILE A 989 0.14 -6.03 -3.35
N ASN A 990 -0.59 -5.18 -2.63
CA ASN A 990 -1.87 -5.52 -2.04
C ASN A 990 -2.98 -4.61 -2.60
N PHE A 991 -3.80 -5.16 -3.50
CA PHE A 991 -4.93 -4.47 -4.12
C PHE A 991 -6.15 -4.48 -3.20
N ILE A 992 -6.24 -3.53 -2.29
CA ILE A 992 -7.34 -3.45 -1.32
C ILE A 992 -8.69 -3.19 -1.98
N ASN A 993 -8.72 -2.46 -3.09
CA ASN A 993 -9.97 -2.29 -3.83
C ASN A 993 -10.50 -3.64 -4.36
N GLN A 994 -9.62 -4.51 -4.86
CA GLN A 994 -10.01 -5.85 -5.31
C GLN A 994 -10.43 -6.73 -4.13
N THR A 995 -9.74 -6.66 -2.98
CA THR A 995 -10.18 -7.42 -1.79
C THR A 995 -11.52 -6.93 -1.25
N LYS A 996 -11.77 -5.61 -1.25
CA LYS A 996 -13.08 -5.01 -0.92
C LYS A 996 -14.17 -5.52 -1.86
N GLN A 997 -13.92 -5.54 -3.18
CA GLN A 997 -14.87 -6.05 -4.18
C GLN A 997 -15.15 -7.54 -4.00
N LEU A 998 -14.13 -8.37 -3.77
CA LEU A 998 -14.29 -9.81 -3.51
C LEU A 998 -15.09 -10.07 -2.23
N ILE A 999 -14.81 -9.33 -1.15
CA ILE A 999 -15.56 -9.43 0.10
C ILE A 999 -17.01 -8.96 -0.09
N ASP A 1000 -17.25 -7.91 -0.89
CA ASP A 1000 -18.61 -7.46 -1.22
C ASP A 1000 -19.39 -8.52 -2.00
N GLN A 1001 -18.77 -9.14 -3.00
CA GLN A 1001 -19.35 -10.25 -3.74
C GLN A 1001 -19.65 -11.45 -2.84
N LEU A 1002 -18.70 -11.85 -1.97
CA LEU A 1002 -18.90 -12.90 -0.96
C LEU A 1002 -20.05 -12.60 0.01
N THR A 1003 -20.20 -11.34 0.40
CA THR A 1003 -21.28 -10.90 1.29
C THR A 1003 -22.62 -11.00 0.57
N LYS A 1004 -22.71 -10.55 -0.69
CA LYS A 1004 -23.92 -10.66 -1.52
C LYS A 1004 -24.34 -12.10 -1.76
N THR A 1005 -23.40 -12.98 -2.14
CA THR A 1005 -23.70 -14.41 -2.34
C THR A 1005 -24.17 -15.06 -1.03
N SER A 1006 -23.54 -14.74 0.10
CA SER A 1006 -23.96 -15.22 1.43
C SER A 1006 -25.38 -14.79 1.78
N ILE A 1007 -25.78 -13.55 1.47
CA ILE A 1007 -27.15 -13.05 1.69
C ILE A 1007 -28.16 -13.88 0.88
N TYR A 1008 -27.89 -14.15 -0.40
CA TYR A 1008 -28.80 -14.92 -1.24
C TYR A 1008 -29.00 -16.36 -0.73
N ILE A 1009 -27.91 -17.04 -0.35
CA ILE A 1009 -27.98 -18.40 0.22
C ILE A 1009 -28.84 -18.41 1.49
N VAL A 1010 -28.62 -17.42 2.35
CA VAL A 1010 -29.33 -17.31 3.63
C VAL A 1010 -30.82 -17.01 3.45
N ILE A 1011 -31.20 -16.13 2.51
CA ILE A 1011 -32.62 -15.86 2.22
C ILE A 1011 -33.34 -17.15 1.82
N ILE A 1012 -32.72 -18.00 1.00
CA ILE A 1012 -33.30 -19.28 0.58
C ILE A 1012 -33.44 -20.24 1.77
N ILE A 1013 -32.42 -20.35 2.62
CA ILE A 1013 -32.46 -21.21 3.81
C ILE A 1013 -33.53 -20.73 4.80
N ILE A 1014 -33.61 -19.42 5.05
CA ILE A 1014 -34.60 -18.84 5.97
C ILE A 1014 -36.01 -19.07 5.44
N THR A 1015 -36.27 -18.86 4.14
CA THR A 1015 -37.61 -19.09 3.58
C THR A 1015 -38.03 -20.54 3.74
N ALA A 1016 -37.14 -21.51 3.48
CA ALA A 1016 -37.42 -22.93 3.71
C ALA A 1016 -37.73 -23.25 5.18
N ILE A 1017 -36.96 -22.70 6.13
CA ILE A 1017 -37.15 -22.93 7.57
C ILE A 1017 -38.43 -22.27 8.07
N VAL A 1018 -38.75 -21.06 7.61
CA VAL A 1018 -39.98 -20.33 7.99
C VAL A 1018 -41.22 -21.05 7.45
N LEU A 1019 -41.17 -21.57 6.22
CA LEU A 1019 -42.27 -22.36 5.65
C LEU A 1019 -42.48 -23.67 6.42
N SER A 1020 -41.40 -24.41 6.68
CA SER A 1020 -41.44 -25.69 7.41
C SER A 1020 -41.96 -25.52 8.84
N SER A 1021 -41.46 -24.52 9.56
CA SER A 1021 -41.93 -24.19 10.91
C SER A 1021 -43.38 -23.73 10.92
N SER A 1022 -43.82 -22.90 9.96
CA SER A 1022 -45.22 -22.49 9.83
C SER A 1022 -46.18 -23.68 9.70
N LEU A 1023 -45.83 -24.66 8.85
CA LEU A 1023 -46.64 -25.87 8.66
C LEU A 1023 -46.76 -26.69 9.94
N LEU A 1024 -45.66 -26.84 10.68
CA LEU A 1024 -45.65 -27.56 11.96
C LEU A 1024 -46.46 -26.83 13.03
N ILE A 1025 -46.33 -25.50 13.11
CA ILE A 1025 -47.13 -24.68 14.03
C ILE A 1025 -48.62 -24.87 13.71
N ILE A 1026 -49.02 -24.88 12.43
CA ILE A 1026 -50.41 -25.13 12.02
C ILE A 1026 -50.89 -26.51 12.53
N LEU A 1027 -50.08 -27.57 12.32
CA LEU A 1027 -50.43 -28.93 12.72
C LEU A 1027 -50.60 -29.06 14.23
N ILE A 1028 -49.62 -28.59 15.01
CA ILE A 1028 -49.62 -28.73 16.47
C ILE A 1028 -50.69 -27.85 17.12
N THR A 1029 -50.86 -26.61 16.62
CA THR A 1029 -51.94 -25.74 17.08
C THR A 1029 -53.29 -26.38 16.78
N GLY A 1030 -53.45 -27.05 15.63
CA GLY A 1030 -54.63 -27.83 15.28
C GLY A 1030 -54.93 -28.96 16.28
N ILE A 1031 -53.91 -29.70 16.73
CA ILE A 1031 -54.07 -30.73 17.78
C ILE A 1031 -54.49 -30.10 19.09
N TYR A 1032 -53.81 -29.03 19.50
CA TYR A 1032 -54.09 -28.32 20.75
C TYR A 1032 -55.55 -27.85 20.78
N ILE A 1033 -55.99 -27.22 19.69
CA ILE A 1033 -57.37 -26.80 19.46
C ILE A 1033 -58.34 -27.98 19.51
N SER A 1034 -58.02 -29.11 18.86
CA SER A 1034 -58.90 -30.29 18.82
C SER A 1034 -59.19 -30.86 20.21
N GLN A 1035 -58.26 -30.73 21.17
CA GLN A 1035 -58.46 -31.20 22.54
C GLN A 1035 -59.53 -30.41 23.29
N TYR A 1036 -59.74 -29.15 22.89
CA TYR A 1036 -60.70 -28.25 23.52
C TYR A 1036 -61.93 -27.98 22.65
N LYS A 1037 -62.15 -28.76 21.57
CA LYS A 1037 -63.25 -28.56 20.61
C LYS A 1037 -64.62 -28.47 21.31
N SER A 1038 -64.97 -29.45 22.14
CA SER A 1038 -66.24 -29.48 22.87
C SER A 1038 -66.37 -28.32 23.86
N PHE A 1039 -65.28 -27.96 24.55
CA PHE A 1039 -65.25 -26.83 25.46
C PHE A 1039 -65.43 -25.48 24.74
N MET A 1040 -64.80 -25.29 23.58
CA MET A 1040 -64.96 -24.09 22.75
C MET A 1040 -66.37 -23.94 22.20
N ILE A 1041 -67.01 -25.06 21.84
CA ILE A 1041 -68.40 -25.07 21.35
C ILE A 1041 -69.38 -24.74 22.48
N MET A 1042 -69.16 -25.30 23.68
CA MET A 1042 -69.93 -24.97 24.88
C MET A 1042 -69.84 -23.48 25.23
N LEU A 1043 -68.64 -22.88 25.17
CA LEU A 1043 -68.52 -21.43 25.37
C LEU A 1043 -69.28 -20.64 24.28
N ARG A 1044 -69.29 -21.14 23.04
CA ARG A 1044 -70.03 -20.47 21.97
C ARG A 1044 -71.55 -20.54 22.15
N SER A 1045 -72.08 -21.68 22.62
CA SER A 1045 -73.51 -21.81 22.94
C SER A 1045 -73.91 -20.97 24.15
N MET A 1046 -72.97 -20.74 25.09
CA MET A 1046 -73.14 -19.80 26.21
C MET A 1046 -73.05 -18.31 25.82
N GLY A 1047 -72.96 -17.97 24.53
CA GLY A 1047 -72.96 -16.59 24.04
C GLY A 1047 -71.60 -15.88 24.00
N TYR A 1048 -70.49 -16.59 24.24
CA TYR A 1048 -69.16 -15.98 24.13
C TYR A 1048 -68.79 -15.70 22.67
N LYS A 1049 -68.16 -14.55 22.40
CA LYS A 1049 -67.69 -14.18 21.05
C LYS A 1049 -66.54 -15.08 20.62
N ASN A 1050 -66.44 -15.39 19.31
CA ASN A 1050 -65.35 -16.19 18.74
C ASN A 1050 -63.94 -15.70 19.14
N SER A 1051 -63.74 -14.38 19.28
CA SER A 1051 -62.47 -13.79 19.75
C SER A 1051 -62.17 -14.14 21.21
N GLN A 1052 -63.17 -14.09 22.09
CA GLN A 1052 -63.04 -14.43 23.52
C GLN A 1052 -62.73 -15.92 23.70
N ILE A 1053 -63.36 -16.79 22.93
CA ILE A 1053 -63.13 -18.24 22.95
C ILE A 1053 -61.67 -18.57 22.54
N ILE A 1054 -61.19 -17.97 21.45
CA ILE A 1054 -59.80 -18.14 21.00
C ILE A 1054 -58.81 -17.58 22.03
N TRP A 1055 -59.14 -16.47 22.68
CA TRP A 1055 -58.32 -15.91 23.75
C TRP A 1055 -58.27 -16.82 24.98
N TYR A 1056 -59.39 -17.40 25.41
CA TYR A 1056 -59.42 -18.30 26.57
C TYR A 1056 -58.70 -19.63 26.33
N VAL A 1057 -58.64 -20.12 25.09
CA VAL A 1057 -57.95 -21.37 24.77
C VAL A 1057 -56.48 -21.15 24.40
N LEU A 1058 -56.15 -20.11 23.62
CA LEU A 1058 -54.80 -19.89 23.09
C LEU A 1058 -54.07 -18.68 23.69
N GLY A 1059 -54.67 -17.93 24.62
CA GLY A 1059 -54.10 -16.69 25.14
C GLY A 1059 -52.73 -16.89 25.80
N ILE A 1060 -52.64 -17.85 26.71
CA ILE A 1060 -51.38 -18.16 27.42
C ILE A 1060 -50.37 -18.80 26.49
N THR A 1061 -50.80 -19.68 25.58
CA THR A 1061 -49.89 -20.25 24.60
C THR A 1061 -49.26 -19.17 23.72
N LYS A 1062 -50.03 -18.15 23.30
CA LYS A 1062 -49.49 -16.99 22.54
C LYS A 1062 -48.47 -16.20 23.35
N ILE A 1063 -48.74 -15.91 24.63
CA ILE A 1063 -47.84 -15.12 25.48
C ILE A 1063 -46.51 -15.86 25.67
N PHE A 1064 -46.54 -17.14 26.04
CA PHE A 1064 -45.33 -17.94 26.23
C PHE A 1064 -44.53 -18.10 24.94
N ASN A 1065 -45.20 -18.20 23.79
CA ASN A 1065 -44.55 -18.27 22.48
C ASN A 1065 -43.87 -16.95 22.09
N ILE A 1066 -44.49 -15.80 22.35
CA ILE A 1066 -43.82 -14.51 22.14
C ILE A 1066 -42.60 -14.39 23.05
N LEU A 1067 -42.72 -14.85 24.30
CA LEU A 1067 -41.62 -14.83 25.27
C LEU A 1067 -40.47 -15.74 24.82
N ILE A 1068 -40.73 -16.95 24.33
CA ILE A 1068 -39.65 -17.83 23.81
C ILE A 1068 -38.99 -17.24 22.57
N ILE A 1069 -39.73 -16.59 21.67
CA ILE A 1069 -39.17 -15.91 20.49
C ILE A 1069 -38.19 -14.82 20.94
N LEU A 1070 -38.62 -13.91 21.83
CA LEU A 1070 -37.78 -12.81 22.31
C LEU A 1070 -36.56 -13.30 23.09
N LEU A 1071 -36.73 -14.32 23.93
CA LEU A 1071 -35.66 -14.89 24.74
C LEU A 1071 -34.62 -15.58 23.84
N THR A 1072 -35.06 -16.34 22.83
CA THR A 1072 -34.16 -17.02 21.89
C THR A 1072 -33.35 -16.04 21.05
N ILE A 1073 -34.01 -15.01 20.50
CA ILE A 1073 -33.34 -13.95 19.74
C ILE A 1073 -32.30 -13.26 20.64
N SER A 1074 -32.67 -12.91 21.86
CA SER A 1074 -31.76 -12.28 22.83
C SER A 1074 -30.55 -13.16 23.12
N ILE A 1075 -30.74 -14.47 23.37
CA ILE A 1075 -29.64 -15.42 23.59
C ILE A 1075 -28.67 -15.41 22.40
N VAL A 1076 -29.17 -15.50 21.16
CA VAL A 1076 -28.32 -15.59 19.97
C VAL A 1076 -27.48 -14.32 19.79
N PHE A 1077 -28.10 -13.14 19.81
CA PHE A 1077 -27.38 -11.88 19.57
C PHE A 1077 -26.45 -11.50 20.73
N VAL A 1078 -26.85 -11.76 21.99
CA VAL A 1078 -25.95 -11.58 23.15
C VAL A 1078 -24.77 -12.53 23.09
N SER A 1079 -24.98 -13.79 22.68
CA SER A 1079 -23.88 -14.75 22.51
C SER A 1079 -22.86 -14.25 21.49
N ILE A 1080 -23.29 -13.63 20.39
CA ILE A 1080 -22.37 -13.05 19.37
C ILE A 1080 -21.53 -11.92 19.98
N ILE A 1081 -22.11 -11.05 20.80
CA ILE A 1081 -21.40 -9.97 21.49
C ILE A 1081 -20.35 -10.56 22.45
N ILE A 1082 -20.71 -11.60 23.22
CA ILE A 1082 -19.80 -12.29 24.13
C ILE A 1082 -18.66 -12.98 23.35
N PHE A 1083 -18.98 -13.66 22.25
CA PHE A 1083 -17.98 -14.27 21.37
C PHE A 1083 -17.00 -13.23 20.83
N ASN A 1084 -17.47 -12.06 20.41
CA ASN A 1084 -16.59 -10.97 19.97
C ASN A 1084 -15.62 -10.56 21.08
N GLN A 1085 -16.09 -10.41 22.32
CA GLN A 1085 -15.22 -10.10 23.45
C GLN A 1085 -14.17 -11.20 23.71
N LEU A 1086 -14.54 -12.48 23.54
CA LEU A 1086 -13.61 -13.60 23.68
C LEU A 1086 -12.57 -13.67 22.55
N PHE A 1087 -12.95 -13.38 21.30
CA PHE A 1087 -12.01 -13.32 20.17
C PHE A 1087 -11.02 -12.16 20.31
N VAL A 1088 -11.49 -11.04 20.84
CA VAL A 1088 -10.66 -9.90 21.20
C VAL A 1088 -9.58 -10.28 22.23
N ILE A 1089 -9.91 -11.14 23.21
CA ILE A 1089 -8.94 -11.61 24.21
C ILE A 1089 -7.90 -12.58 23.60
N SER A 1090 -8.25 -13.32 22.53
CA SER A 1090 -7.34 -14.28 21.88
C SER A 1090 -6.42 -13.67 20.80
N ASN A 1091 -6.21 -12.35 20.84
CA ASN A 1091 -5.37 -11.57 19.91
C ASN A 1091 -5.82 -11.56 18.44
N ILE A 1092 -7.09 -11.93 18.17
CA ILE A 1092 -7.68 -11.86 16.83
C ILE A 1092 -8.71 -10.71 16.86
N SER A 1093 -8.27 -9.48 16.58
CA SER A 1093 -9.19 -8.34 16.48
C SER A 1093 -9.81 -8.28 15.07
N ILE A 1094 -10.88 -9.04 14.88
CA ILE A 1094 -11.83 -8.88 13.78
C ILE A 1094 -13.07 -8.18 14.36
N PRO A 1095 -13.66 -7.16 13.69
CA PRO A 1095 -14.85 -6.49 14.20
C PRO A 1095 -16.11 -7.35 14.03
N ILE A 1096 -16.20 -8.42 14.82
CA ILE A 1096 -17.34 -9.33 14.83
C ILE A 1096 -18.49 -8.63 15.56
N GLY A 1097 -19.50 -8.23 14.80
CA GLY A 1097 -20.70 -7.59 15.35
C GLY A 1097 -21.88 -7.86 14.45
N THR A 1098 -23.07 -7.47 14.89
CA THR A 1098 -24.30 -7.58 14.09
C THR A 1098 -24.85 -6.21 13.79
N GLN A 1099 -25.54 -6.12 12.66
CA GLN A 1099 -26.30 -4.94 12.27
C GLN A 1099 -27.52 -4.79 13.20
N TRP A 1100 -27.87 -3.56 13.54
CA TRP A 1100 -28.97 -3.27 14.48
C TRP A 1100 -30.34 -3.71 13.94
N TRP A 1101 -30.51 -3.78 12.61
CA TRP A 1101 -31.75 -4.21 11.97
C TRP A 1101 -31.94 -5.73 11.98
N ALA A 1102 -30.87 -6.52 12.14
CA ALA A 1102 -30.92 -7.98 12.10
C ALA A 1102 -31.90 -8.59 13.11
N PRO A 1103 -31.84 -8.27 14.42
CA PRO A 1103 -32.80 -8.81 15.40
C PRO A 1103 -34.24 -8.38 15.11
N LEU A 1104 -34.47 -7.17 14.58
CA LEU A 1104 -35.81 -6.69 14.23
C LEU A 1104 -36.43 -7.51 13.11
N ILE A 1105 -35.66 -7.83 12.06
CA ILE A 1105 -36.14 -8.69 10.97
C ILE A 1105 -36.48 -10.10 11.48
N CYS A 1106 -35.67 -10.67 12.38
CA CYS A 1106 -35.98 -11.97 13.01
C CYS A 1106 -37.34 -11.94 13.71
N VAL A 1107 -37.57 -10.92 14.56
CA VAL A 1107 -38.83 -10.76 15.31
C VAL A 1107 -40.02 -10.69 14.36
N VAL A 1108 -39.92 -9.84 13.32
CA VAL A 1108 -41.00 -9.64 12.35
C VAL A 1108 -41.33 -10.93 11.58
N LEU A 1109 -40.32 -11.61 11.03
CA LEU A 1109 -40.53 -12.82 10.23
C LEU A 1109 -41.18 -13.95 11.02
N ILE A 1110 -40.71 -14.18 12.25
CA ILE A 1110 -41.19 -15.29 13.07
C ILE A 1110 -42.58 -14.98 13.64
N LEU A 1111 -42.82 -13.74 14.12
CA LEU A 1111 -44.15 -13.33 14.57
C LEU A 1111 -45.15 -13.42 13.42
N PHE A 1112 -44.78 -12.95 12.23
CA PHE A 1112 -45.62 -13.06 11.04
C PHE A 1112 -45.98 -14.51 10.75
N SER A 1113 -44.99 -15.41 10.69
CA SER A 1113 -45.21 -16.85 10.50
C SER A 1113 -46.15 -17.41 11.56
N PHE A 1114 -45.86 -17.16 12.84
CA PHE A 1114 -46.65 -17.64 13.97
C PHE A 1114 -48.11 -17.17 13.94
N PHE A 1115 -48.36 -15.88 13.67
CA PHE A 1115 -49.71 -15.34 13.59
C PHE A 1115 -50.48 -15.88 12.39
N VAL A 1116 -49.84 -16.00 11.22
CA VAL A 1116 -50.44 -16.61 10.03
C VAL A 1116 -50.82 -18.07 10.31
N SER A 1117 -49.94 -18.85 10.96
CA SER A 1117 -50.22 -20.24 11.34
C SER A 1117 -51.41 -20.37 12.30
N ILE A 1118 -51.51 -19.47 13.30
CA ILE A 1118 -52.66 -19.46 14.22
C ILE A 1118 -53.94 -19.03 13.50
N TRP A 1119 -53.86 -18.05 12.60
CA TRP A 1119 -55.01 -17.59 11.84
C TRP A 1119 -55.59 -18.70 10.97
N ILE A 1120 -54.73 -19.45 10.26
CA ILE A 1120 -55.11 -20.61 9.45
C ILE A 1120 -55.72 -21.71 10.32
N SER A 1121 -55.06 -22.09 11.43
CA SER A 1121 -55.53 -23.20 12.27
C SER A 1121 -56.87 -22.92 12.96
N THR A 1122 -57.15 -21.65 13.30
CA THR A 1122 -58.42 -21.25 13.94
C THR A 1122 -59.57 -21.04 12.94
N ARG A 1123 -59.31 -20.95 11.62
CA ARG A 1123 -60.32 -20.70 10.57
C ARG A 1123 -61.46 -21.72 10.59
N LYS A 1124 -61.15 -23.01 10.82
CA LYS A 1124 -62.16 -24.10 10.82
C LYS A 1124 -63.23 -23.92 11.90
N ILE A 1125 -62.83 -23.48 13.11
CA ILE A 1125 -63.74 -23.30 14.25
C ILE A 1125 -64.57 -22.02 14.14
N ARG A 1126 -63.99 -20.97 13.55
CA ARG A 1126 -64.70 -19.70 13.32
C ARG A 1126 -65.88 -19.86 12.38
N LYS A 1127 -65.86 -20.85 11.47
CA LYS A 1127 -66.88 -21.07 10.44
C LYS A 1127 -67.86 -22.21 10.71
N THR A 1128 -67.59 -23.12 11.64
CA THR A 1128 -68.53 -24.22 11.97
C THR A 1128 -69.80 -23.72 12.66
N GLN A 1129 -70.97 -24.21 12.26
CA GLN A 1129 -72.26 -23.89 12.91
C GLN A 1129 -72.42 -24.66 14.23
N PRO A 1130 -72.97 -24.06 15.31
CA PRO A 1130 -73.13 -24.71 16.61
C PRO A 1130 -74.05 -25.95 16.57
N ASN A 1131 -75.14 -25.90 15.80
CA ASN A 1131 -76.18 -26.93 15.77
C ASN A 1131 -75.68 -28.28 15.21
N PHE A 1132 -74.73 -28.25 14.27
CA PHE A 1132 -74.25 -29.46 13.58
C PHE A 1132 -73.32 -30.34 14.43
N VAL A 1133 -72.82 -29.86 15.57
CA VAL A 1133 -71.81 -30.55 16.38
C VAL A 1133 -72.35 -31.01 17.73
N LEU A 1134 -73.43 -30.40 18.22
CA LEU A 1134 -74.15 -30.89 19.41
C LEU A 1134 -74.83 -32.24 19.15
N ASN A 1135 -75.30 -32.49 17.92
CA ASN A 1135 -75.87 -33.78 17.50
C ASN A 1135 -74.81 -34.88 17.26
N GLU A 1136 -73.51 -34.55 17.30
CA GLU A 1136 -72.41 -35.51 17.14
C GLU A 1136 -71.89 -36.02 18.52
N ILE A 1137 -72.47 -35.50 19.61
CA ILE A 1137 -72.10 -35.76 21.02
C ILE A 1137 -73.10 -36.72 21.69
N GLU A 1138 -74.28 -36.94 21.10
CA GLU A 1138 -75.09 -38.16 21.31
C GLU A 1138 -74.53 -39.31 20.47
#